data_AF-A0A0D2NYI5-F1
#
_entry.id   AF-A0A0D2NYI5-F1
#
_cell.length_a   1.000
_cell.length_b   1.000
_cell.length_c   1.000
_cell.angle_alpha   90.00
_cell.angle_beta   90.00
_cell.angle_gamma   90.00
#
_symmetry.space_group_name_H-M   'P 1'
#
loop_
_entity.id
_entity.type
_entity.pdbx_description
1 polymer ?
#
loop_
_entity_poly.entity_id
_entity_poly.type
_entity_poly.pdbx_seq_one_letter_code
_entity_poly.pdbx_strand_id
1 'polypeptide(L)'
;MSSPASSNFSSILASSDGVRDDNALPNILDNNVNLSGFTDDSVQAEVLPPLELTSFFPIIQNLPGLVLEDNVYHVDGPILSADLDTFVTYSHRVEDLLLTDLPAGDPSPKVSPSTIDRLIRIDNPESPFLSSLKRLRLADADSSLRYLVFCTTPSLETLEVVGTPPHHQITISDFLKDLPHYAPRLTTVALGPGLLSFGALRASLKFTHLKHLSIIDAAASFDFSFLQEISVLPELESLIVEARSLKYNPRAPSGSADRRSAPSLSEHVRRRLDLPQTDRGLESTDGISTPIPFRSLSKLVIVSEILLMGDLVYYLFPRGVRDLALTLVRVGLLSIPPDWDWGCDPYIQEPTVVPASFPTRSKPVGSSGSLSDRNTEIKIPVAVCSEPRRTKKKKQLDSTHSTTVYSDYYACQTCSGCCEHSAKLEQERIEAKAKREALEVERAEQRRQREIENLGMQTSSFASLVQIFLEFAKPTAISIANFDTTLAASDTSSNYFGFPEFPSSAFQDMLLCPTLSQLVIKDWALSSIDSNFLNSTSSSMSTSPMRLLYLPIDGKSSTGITLPTLRAIAHHYPNLLELQSHILPSVEPFAFDMDETTVKHGLEVLSVGGGSPSSEEKLSIATYLWFLFPSLKCIETHDGYDKEDWEYIQKLVRMCQVVRVAD
;
A
#
# COMPACT_ATOMS: atom_id res chain seq x y z
N MET A 1 43.19 20.58 18.76
CA MET A 1 43.93 19.36 19.10
C MET A 1 44.01 18.51 17.84
N SER A 2 45.23 18.15 17.46
CA SER A 2 45.63 17.15 16.44
C SER A 2 45.14 17.35 14.98
N SER A 3 45.97 18.03 14.18
CA SER A 3 45.94 18.02 12.71
C SER A 3 46.45 16.67 12.15
N PRO A 4 45.92 16.14 11.04
CA PRO A 4 46.58 15.08 10.28
C PRO A 4 47.47 15.66 9.19
N ALA A 5 48.49 14.87 8.87
CA ALA A 5 49.68 15.21 8.11
C ALA A 5 49.43 15.43 6.60
N SER A 6 50.13 16.42 6.06
CA SER A 6 50.36 16.64 4.64
C SER A 6 51.29 15.57 4.07
N SER A 7 50.82 14.75 3.13
CA SER A 7 51.67 13.90 2.31
C SER A 7 52.20 14.70 1.11
N ASN A 8 53.49 15.04 1.19
CA ASN A 8 54.27 15.63 0.11
C ASN A 8 54.38 14.65 -1.07
N PHE A 9 53.95 15.07 -2.26
CA PHE A 9 54.39 14.47 -3.51
C PHE A 9 55.53 15.33 -4.08
N SER A 10 56.70 14.69 -4.19
CA SER A 10 57.93 15.29 -4.69
C SER A 10 57.86 15.57 -6.19
N SER A 11 58.29 16.78 -6.52
CA SER A 11 58.57 17.28 -7.86
C SER A 11 59.73 16.50 -8.51
N ILE A 12 59.57 16.10 -9.78
CA ILE A 12 60.70 15.80 -10.67
C ILE A 12 60.70 16.88 -11.76
N LEU A 13 61.78 17.66 -11.76
CA LEU A 13 62.08 18.70 -12.75
C LEU A 13 62.78 18.11 -13.97
N ALA A 14 62.38 18.66 -15.12
CA ALA A 14 63.20 19.09 -16.26
C ALA A 14 64.01 18.05 -17.07
N SER A 15 63.68 17.98 -18.36
CA SER A 15 64.68 18.04 -19.42
C SER A 15 64.15 18.92 -20.56
N SER A 16 64.78 20.07 -20.75
CA SER A 16 64.66 20.94 -21.90
C SER A 16 65.63 20.48 -22.99
N ASP A 17 65.19 20.53 -24.25
CA ASP A 17 65.94 20.90 -25.46
C ASP A 17 64.92 20.74 -26.62
N GLY A 18 64.59 21.69 -27.50
CA GLY A 18 65.18 22.97 -27.82
C GLY A 18 65.64 23.02 -29.27
N VAL A 19 64.76 22.99 -30.28
CA VAL A 19 65.08 23.43 -31.66
C VAL A 19 63.84 23.99 -32.36
N ARG A 20 63.94 25.24 -32.81
CA ARG A 20 63.09 25.92 -33.81
C ARG A 20 63.50 25.46 -35.21
N ASP A 21 62.54 25.33 -36.12
CA ASP A 21 62.70 25.86 -37.48
C ASP A 21 61.35 26.10 -38.14
N ASP A 22 61.16 27.33 -38.61
CA ASP A 22 60.15 27.74 -39.57
C ASP A 22 60.55 27.23 -40.97
N ASN A 23 59.61 26.66 -41.74
CA ASN A 23 59.27 27.13 -43.10
C ASN A 23 58.47 26.12 -43.94
N ALA A 24 57.49 26.69 -44.66
CA ALA A 24 57.07 26.38 -46.02
C ALA A 24 56.32 25.05 -46.32
N LEU A 25 55.05 25.23 -46.69
CA LEU A 25 54.29 24.38 -47.62
C LEU A 25 55.07 24.13 -48.93
N PRO A 26 54.87 22.97 -49.58
CA PRO A 26 53.89 22.94 -50.67
C PRO A 26 53.04 21.65 -50.78
N ASN A 27 51.85 21.84 -51.37
CA ASN A 27 50.99 20.82 -51.96
C ASN A 27 51.74 19.87 -52.89
N ILE A 28 51.60 18.55 -52.69
CA ILE A 28 51.68 17.54 -53.76
C ILE A 28 50.65 16.44 -53.50
N LEU A 29 49.92 16.12 -54.56
CA LEU A 29 48.91 15.07 -54.76
C LEU A 29 49.44 13.64 -54.55
N ASP A 30 48.47 12.75 -54.30
CA ASP A 30 48.42 11.33 -54.64
C ASP A 30 49.56 10.42 -54.17
N ASN A 31 49.27 9.62 -53.14
CA ASN A 31 49.67 8.21 -53.12
C ASN A 31 48.81 7.37 -52.17
N ASN A 32 47.98 6.52 -52.79
CA ASN A 32 47.39 5.34 -52.19
C ASN A 32 48.52 4.40 -51.72
N VAL A 33 48.77 4.35 -50.41
CA VAL A 33 49.55 3.30 -49.78
C VAL A 33 48.65 2.59 -48.79
N ASN A 34 48.19 1.40 -49.17
CA ASN A 34 47.57 0.44 -48.27
C ASN A 34 48.58 0.04 -47.18
N LEU A 35 48.44 0.62 -46.00
CA LEU A 35 49.07 0.18 -44.75
C LEU A 35 48.07 -0.70 -43.97
N SER A 36 47.77 -1.87 -44.51
CA SER A 36 47.11 -2.96 -43.79
C SER A 36 48.17 -3.76 -43.03
N GLY A 37 48.53 -3.33 -41.83
CA GLY A 37 49.58 -3.99 -41.05
C GLY A 37 49.82 -3.42 -39.66
N PHE A 38 48.85 -2.74 -39.05
CA PHE A 38 48.88 -2.48 -37.62
C PHE A 38 48.16 -3.64 -36.92
N THR A 39 48.95 -4.42 -36.19
CA THR A 39 48.50 -5.44 -35.27
C THR A 39 47.49 -4.84 -34.31
N ASP A 40 46.33 -5.49 -34.26
CA ASP A 40 45.22 -5.29 -33.34
C ASP A 40 45.68 -5.63 -31.91
N ASP A 41 46.56 -4.79 -31.35
CA ASP A 41 46.80 -4.71 -29.91
C ASP A 41 45.57 -4.01 -29.31
N SER A 42 44.43 -4.73 -29.33
CA SER A 42 43.29 -4.45 -28.49
C SER A 42 43.72 -4.68 -27.06
N VAL A 43 44.38 -3.66 -26.50
CA VAL A 43 44.55 -3.50 -25.06
C VAL A 43 43.15 -3.65 -24.49
N GLN A 44 42.85 -4.81 -23.91
CA GLN A 44 41.59 -5.06 -23.24
C GLN A 44 41.51 -4.00 -22.14
N ALA A 45 40.76 -2.92 -22.42
CA ALA A 45 40.52 -1.87 -21.47
C ALA A 45 39.93 -2.55 -20.25
N GLU A 46 40.69 -2.54 -19.16
CA GLU A 46 40.32 -3.19 -17.91
C GLU A 46 38.94 -2.67 -17.52
N VAL A 47 37.93 -3.54 -17.59
CA VAL A 47 36.55 -3.17 -17.29
C VAL A 47 36.48 -2.95 -15.79
N LEU A 48 36.65 -1.68 -15.39
CA LEU A 48 36.55 -1.28 -13.99
C LEU A 48 35.14 -1.59 -13.47
N PRO A 49 35.01 -2.02 -12.20
CA PRO A 49 33.71 -2.33 -11.63
C PRO A 49 32.83 -1.07 -11.56
N PRO A 50 31.50 -1.25 -11.70
CA PRO A 50 30.53 -0.16 -11.58
C PRO A 50 30.57 0.44 -10.18
N LEU A 51 30.31 1.74 -10.09
CA LEU A 51 30.37 2.49 -8.85
C LEU A 51 28.96 2.81 -8.34
N GLU A 52 28.71 2.44 -7.08
CA GLU A 52 27.51 2.80 -6.34
C GLU A 52 27.84 3.93 -5.35
N LEU A 53 27.13 5.06 -5.46
CA LEU A 53 27.41 6.24 -4.66
C LEU A 53 26.19 6.63 -3.82
N THR A 54 26.45 6.91 -2.53
CA THR A 54 25.43 7.37 -1.58
C THR A 54 25.29 8.90 -1.52
N SER A 55 26.11 9.62 -2.29
CA SER A 55 26.04 11.08 -2.44
C SER A 55 26.74 11.51 -3.73
N PHE A 56 26.44 12.73 -4.20
CA PHE A 56 27.15 13.33 -5.34
C PHE A 56 28.59 13.75 -5.00
N PHE A 57 28.96 13.70 -3.72
CA PHE A 57 30.17 14.30 -3.22
C PHE A 57 31.47 13.62 -3.69
N PRO A 58 31.59 12.27 -3.73
CA PRO A 58 32.75 11.59 -4.30
C PRO A 58 33.01 11.94 -5.77
N ILE A 59 31.98 12.28 -6.55
CA ILE A 59 32.15 12.75 -7.93
C ILE A 59 32.85 14.10 -7.92
N ILE A 60 32.36 15.04 -7.12
CA ILE A 60 32.91 16.39 -7.00
C ILE A 60 34.35 16.39 -6.46
N GLN A 61 34.70 15.48 -5.55
CA GLN A 61 36.07 15.37 -5.02
C GLN A 61 37.12 15.03 -6.08
N ASN A 62 36.71 14.43 -7.20
CA ASN A 62 37.59 14.15 -8.34
C ASN A 62 37.74 15.38 -9.27
N LEU A 63 37.06 16.49 -8.98
CA LEU A 63 37.21 17.72 -9.73
C LEU A 63 38.52 18.42 -9.29
N PRO A 64 39.41 18.75 -10.23
CA PRO A 64 40.66 19.42 -9.91
C PRO A 64 40.45 20.90 -9.58
N GLY A 65 41.37 21.48 -8.81
CA GLY A 65 41.27 22.87 -8.32
C GLY A 65 40.17 23.07 -7.27
N LEU A 66 39.62 22.00 -6.70
CA LEU A 66 38.59 22.08 -5.67
C LEU A 66 39.21 22.50 -4.33
N VAL A 67 38.75 23.63 -3.79
CA VAL A 67 39.16 24.19 -2.50
C VAL A 67 37.97 24.18 -1.54
N LEU A 68 38.19 23.76 -0.29
CA LEU A 68 37.18 23.78 0.76
C LEU A 68 37.33 25.05 1.61
N GLU A 69 36.36 25.95 1.53
CA GLU A 69 36.30 27.19 2.31
C GLU A 69 34.97 27.25 3.06
N ASP A 70 35.00 27.49 4.39
CA ASP A 70 33.79 27.59 5.22
C ASP A 70 32.80 26.42 5.04
N ASN A 71 33.32 25.20 4.87
CA ASN A 71 32.54 23.98 4.59
C ASN A 71 31.77 24.01 3.26
N VAL A 72 32.25 24.80 2.30
CA VAL A 72 31.74 24.88 0.93
C VAL A 72 32.89 24.64 -0.06
N TYR A 73 32.67 23.77 -1.04
CA TYR A 73 33.61 23.52 -2.11
C TYR A 73 33.46 24.51 -3.25
N HIS A 74 34.59 25.13 -3.59
CA HIS A 74 34.76 26.08 -4.67
C HIS A 74 35.78 25.52 -5.67
N VAL A 75 35.61 25.82 -6.96
CA VAL A 75 36.67 25.57 -7.95
C VAL A 75 37.49 26.83 -8.08
N ASP A 76 38.72 26.79 -7.59
CA ASP A 76 39.70 27.86 -7.74
C ASP A 76 40.58 27.60 -8.98
N GLY A 77 40.66 28.59 -9.85
CA GLY A 77 41.40 28.49 -11.12
C GLY A 77 40.65 27.84 -12.30
N PRO A 78 41.33 27.71 -13.46
CA PRO A 78 40.78 27.09 -14.66
C PRO A 78 40.80 25.56 -14.57
N ILE A 79 39.74 24.91 -15.07
CA ILE A 79 39.70 23.43 -15.21
C ILE A 79 40.43 23.07 -16.51
N LEU A 80 41.55 22.36 -16.40
CA LEU A 80 42.32 21.89 -17.56
C LEU A 80 41.60 20.73 -18.27
N SER A 81 41.90 20.49 -19.54
CA SER A 81 41.22 19.44 -20.32
C SER A 81 41.52 18.02 -19.81
N ALA A 82 42.78 17.69 -19.54
CA ALA A 82 43.18 16.35 -19.05
C ALA A 82 42.56 16.00 -17.68
N ASP A 83 42.39 17.04 -16.88
CA ASP A 83 41.76 17.06 -15.57
C ASP A 83 40.25 16.79 -15.67
N LEU A 84 39.60 17.45 -16.62
CA LEU A 84 38.20 17.19 -16.97
C LEU A 84 38.02 15.76 -17.52
N ASP A 85 38.93 15.27 -18.37
CA ASP A 85 38.87 13.91 -18.90
C ASP A 85 38.92 12.87 -17.77
N THR A 86 39.73 13.12 -16.74
CA THR A 86 39.81 12.26 -15.54
C THR A 86 38.52 12.30 -14.74
N PHE A 87 37.95 13.49 -14.54
CA PHE A 87 36.65 13.66 -13.87
C PHE A 87 35.52 12.95 -14.63
N VAL A 88 35.44 13.14 -15.95
CA VAL A 88 34.45 12.50 -16.83
C VAL A 88 34.60 10.98 -16.82
N THR A 89 35.84 10.49 -16.91
CA THR A 89 36.14 9.05 -16.84
C THR A 89 35.67 8.46 -15.51
N TYR A 90 35.86 9.17 -14.40
CA TYR A 90 35.37 8.75 -13.10
C TYR A 90 33.83 8.78 -13.03
N SER A 91 33.19 9.85 -13.50
CA SER A 91 31.74 10.02 -13.43
C SER A 91 30.99 9.03 -14.34
N HIS A 92 31.58 8.64 -15.48
CA HIS A 92 31.06 7.59 -16.37
C HIS A 92 31.05 6.20 -15.72
N ARG A 93 31.66 5.99 -14.55
CA ARG A 93 31.60 4.71 -13.83
C ARG A 93 30.42 4.61 -12.87
N VAL A 94 29.73 5.72 -12.61
CA VAL A 94 28.62 5.77 -11.65
C VAL A 94 27.38 5.16 -12.31
N GLU A 95 26.93 4.02 -11.78
CA GLU A 95 25.72 3.35 -12.26
C GLU A 95 24.52 3.53 -11.31
N ASP A 96 24.78 3.66 -10.01
CA ASP A 96 23.76 3.88 -8.97
C ASP A 96 24.13 5.13 -8.15
N LEU A 97 23.19 6.07 -8.06
CA LEU A 97 23.36 7.31 -7.31
C LEU A 97 22.15 7.55 -6.38
N LEU A 98 22.44 7.60 -5.08
CA LEU A 98 21.53 8.12 -4.07
C LEU A 98 21.84 9.59 -3.80
N LEU A 99 20.86 10.46 -4.05
CA LEU A 99 20.83 11.83 -3.59
C LEU A 99 20.03 11.89 -2.30
N THR A 100 20.72 12.09 -1.19
CA THR A 100 20.14 12.28 0.13
C THR A 100 20.91 13.38 0.85
N ASP A 101 20.22 14.23 1.59
CA ASP A 101 20.89 15.07 2.57
C ASP A 101 20.96 14.25 3.86
N LEU A 102 22.17 13.75 4.17
CA LEU A 102 22.43 12.96 5.37
C LEU A 102 21.77 13.61 6.60
N PRO A 103 21.19 12.82 7.51
CA PRO A 103 20.52 13.36 8.70
C PRO A 103 21.48 14.27 9.47
N ALA A 104 20.91 15.33 10.06
CA ALA A 104 21.54 16.56 10.56
C ALA A 104 22.73 16.46 11.54
N GLY A 105 23.33 15.29 11.74
CA GLY A 105 24.45 15.03 12.65
C GLY A 105 25.84 15.23 12.06
N ASP A 106 26.03 15.19 10.74
CA ASP A 106 27.34 15.44 10.11
C ASP A 106 27.19 16.49 9.00
N PRO A 107 27.74 17.71 9.15
CA PRO A 107 27.60 18.77 8.16
C PRO A 107 28.41 18.43 6.91
N SER A 108 27.82 17.64 6.02
CA SER A 108 28.42 17.33 4.74
C SER A 108 28.76 18.63 4.01
N PRO A 109 30.00 18.73 3.47
CA PRO A 109 30.44 19.94 2.81
C PRO A 109 29.56 20.22 1.59
N LYS A 110 29.14 21.48 1.44
CA LYS A 110 28.26 21.90 0.34
C LYS A 110 29.08 22.22 -0.89
N VAL A 111 28.48 22.20 -2.08
CA VAL A 111 29.14 22.73 -3.29
C VAL A 111 28.60 24.12 -3.58
N SER A 112 29.49 25.06 -3.89
CA SER A 112 29.09 26.43 -4.21
C SER A 112 28.21 26.46 -5.48
N PRO A 113 27.18 27.33 -5.54
CA PRO A 113 26.36 27.48 -6.75
C PRO A 113 27.21 27.83 -7.98
N SER A 114 28.24 28.67 -7.82
CA SER A 114 29.16 29.01 -8.90
C SER A 114 29.93 27.82 -9.47
N THR A 115 30.29 26.84 -8.63
CA THR A 115 30.92 25.60 -9.09
C THR A 115 29.94 24.78 -9.93
N ILE A 116 28.68 24.70 -9.49
CA ILE A 116 27.62 23.97 -10.21
C ILE A 116 27.35 24.63 -11.56
N ASP A 117 27.20 25.96 -11.60
CA ASP A 117 27.01 26.69 -12.86
C ASP A 117 28.16 26.48 -13.85
N ARG A 118 29.40 26.36 -13.36
CA ARG A 118 30.56 26.04 -14.20
C ARG A 118 30.47 24.63 -14.74
N LEU A 119 30.13 23.65 -13.91
CA LEU A 119 29.95 22.26 -14.34
C LEU A 119 28.84 22.13 -15.38
N ILE A 120 27.70 22.80 -15.19
CA ILE A 120 26.58 22.81 -16.16
C ILE A 120 27.04 23.33 -17.54
N ARG A 121 27.90 24.35 -17.58
CA ARG A 121 28.42 24.89 -18.86
C ARG A 121 29.39 23.96 -19.57
N ILE A 122 30.03 23.06 -18.82
CA ILE A 122 31.00 22.10 -19.35
C ILE A 122 30.30 20.80 -19.76
N ASP A 123 29.19 20.47 -19.09
CA ASP A 123 28.40 19.27 -19.38
C ASP A 123 27.92 19.28 -20.84
N ASN A 124 28.17 18.18 -21.54
CA ASN A 124 27.78 18.01 -22.94
C ASN A 124 26.52 17.14 -22.98
N PRO A 125 25.39 17.62 -23.54
CA PRO A 125 24.17 16.80 -23.63
C PRO A 125 24.36 15.52 -24.46
N GLU A 126 25.33 15.48 -25.37
CA GLU A 126 25.66 14.26 -26.15
C GLU A 126 26.47 13.24 -25.33
N SER A 127 27.15 13.69 -24.27
CA SER A 127 27.96 12.86 -23.38
C SER A 127 27.86 13.40 -21.95
N PRO A 128 26.71 13.23 -21.28
CA PRO A 128 26.51 13.78 -19.95
C PRO A 128 27.51 13.18 -18.97
N PHE A 129 27.87 13.92 -17.91
CA PHE A 129 28.81 13.43 -16.90
C PHE A 129 28.40 12.08 -16.31
N LEU A 130 27.11 11.82 -16.17
CA LEU A 130 26.59 10.54 -15.66
C LEU A 130 26.02 9.67 -16.79
N SER A 131 26.76 9.54 -17.89
CA SER A 131 26.36 8.76 -19.07
C SER A 131 26.03 7.28 -18.79
N SER A 132 26.55 6.70 -17.71
CA SER A 132 26.30 5.30 -17.30
C SER A 132 25.30 5.15 -16.14
N LEU A 133 24.71 6.25 -15.65
CA LEU A 133 23.79 6.19 -14.51
C LEU A 133 22.49 5.46 -14.88
N LYS A 134 22.32 4.26 -14.33
CA LYS A 134 21.15 3.39 -14.53
C LYS A 134 20.09 3.58 -13.46
N ARG A 135 20.49 3.88 -12.23
CA ARG A 135 19.58 4.05 -11.09
C ARG A 135 19.82 5.37 -10.38
N LEU A 136 18.74 6.14 -10.23
CA LEU A 136 18.73 7.37 -9.43
C LEU A 136 17.73 7.21 -8.29
N ARG A 137 18.18 7.43 -7.07
CA ARG A 137 17.34 7.46 -5.88
C ARG A 137 17.41 8.82 -5.21
N LEU A 138 16.26 9.46 -5.01
CA LEU A 138 16.12 10.71 -4.27
C LEU A 138 15.49 10.36 -2.93
N ALA A 139 16.20 10.47 -1.81
CA ALA A 139 15.67 10.15 -0.50
C ALA A 139 15.88 11.31 0.46
N ASP A 140 14.77 11.94 0.90
CA ASP A 140 14.78 13.10 1.79
C ASP A 140 15.73 14.21 1.28
N ALA A 141 15.81 14.36 -0.05
CA ALA A 141 16.69 15.31 -0.70
C ALA A 141 16.06 16.72 -0.66
N ASP A 142 16.82 17.67 -0.14
CA ASP A 142 16.56 19.11 -0.13
C ASP A 142 17.66 19.83 -0.93
N SER A 143 18.81 20.03 -0.31
CA SER A 143 19.95 20.73 -0.88
C SER A 143 20.58 19.93 -2.03
N SER A 144 20.55 18.60 -1.96
CA SER A 144 21.10 17.73 -2.99
C SER A 144 20.31 17.75 -4.30
N LEU A 145 19.08 18.28 -4.32
CA LEU A 145 18.29 18.41 -5.56
C LEU A 145 18.93 19.33 -6.60
N ARG A 146 19.86 20.21 -6.19
CA ARG A 146 20.62 21.06 -7.12
C ARG A 146 21.46 20.25 -8.12
N TYR A 147 21.76 18.98 -7.84
CA TYR A 147 22.54 18.10 -8.71
C TYR A 147 21.69 17.33 -9.72
N LEU A 148 20.35 17.46 -9.68
CA LEU A 148 19.45 16.74 -10.60
C LEU A 148 19.75 17.01 -12.07
N VAL A 149 20.24 18.20 -12.40
CA VAL A 149 20.62 18.58 -13.77
C VAL A 149 21.69 17.65 -14.37
N PHE A 150 22.56 17.07 -13.53
CA PHE A 150 23.58 16.12 -13.99
C PHE A 150 23.09 14.67 -14.07
N CYS A 151 21.89 14.40 -13.53
CA CYS A 151 21.31 13.06 -13.46
C CYS A 151 20.39 12.74 -14.65
N THR A 152 20.22 13.68 -15.59
CA THR A 152 19.46 13.48 -16.83
C THR A 152 20.33 12.76 -17.85
N THR A 153 20.20 11.44 -17.93
CA THR A 153 20.99 10.60 -18.85
C THR A 153 20.11 9.59 -19.61
N PRO A 154 20.44 9.26 -20.87
CA PRO A 154 19.71 8.26 -21.65
C PRO A 154 19.83 6.83 -21.13
N SER A 155 20.81 6.55 -20.26
CA SER A 155 21.00 5.24 -19.64
C SER A 155 20.15 5.02 -18.38
N LEU A 156 19.41 6.04 -17.91
CA LEU A 156 18.61 5.92 -16.70
C LEU A 156 17.43 4.97 -16.91
N GLU A 157 17.39 3.91 -16.11
CA GLU A 157 16.40 2.83 -16.19
C GLU A 157 15.48 2.79 -14.96
N THR A 158 15.99 3.21 -13.79
CA THR A 158 15.26 3.21 -12.52
C THR A 158 15.31 4.58 -11.85
N LEU A 159 14.14 5.08 -11.45
CA LEU A 159 13.99 6.29 -10.65
C LEU A 159 13.18 5.98 -9.38
N GLU A 160 13.73 6.32 -8.23
CA GLU A 160 13.03 6.25 -6.93
C GLU A 160 13.01 7.64 -6.29
N VAL A 161 11.85 8.09 -5.82
CA VAL A 161 11.67 9.38 -5.16
C VAL A 161 10.96 9.18 -3.83
N VAL A 162 11.66 9.36 -2.72
CA VAL A 162 11.20 9.13 -1.34
C VAL A 162 11.38 10.40 -0.52
N GLY A 163 10.37 10.76 0.27
CA GLY A 163 10.51 11.76 1.32
C GLY A 163 10.67 13.20 0.83
N THR A 164 10.21 13.54 -0.38
CA THR A 164 10.39 14.89 -0.94
C THR A 164 9.74 15.95 -0.05
N PRO A 165 10.51 16.96 0.43
CA PRO A 165 9.95 18.06 1.19
C PRO A 165 8.91 18.87 0.38
N PRO A 166 7.84 19.40 1.01
CA PRO A 166 6.77 20.11 0.29
C PRO A 166 7.24 21.29 -0.57
N HIS A 167 8.29 22.01 -0.15
CA HIS A 167 8.84 23.15 -0.90
C HIS A 167 9.55 22.76 -2.19
N HIS A 168 9.92 21.49 -2.36
CA HIS A 168 10.62 20.98 -3.55
C HIS A 168 9.74 20.23 -4.54
N GLN A 169 8.43 20.12 -4.28
CA GLN A 169 7.50 19.44 -5.18
C GLN A 169 7.48 20.03 -6.59
N ILE A 170 7.71 21.33 -6.74
CA ILE A 170 7.78 22.00 -8.04
C ILE A 170 9.02 21.54 -8.80
N THR A 171 10.19 21.59 -8.16
CA THR A 171 11.46 21.13 -8.73
C THR A 171 11.38 19.67 -9.19
N ILE A 172 10.85 18.78 -8.34
CA ILE A 172 10.64 17.37 -8.71
C ILE A 172 9.63 17.23 -9.84
N SER A 173 8.54 18.01 -9.82
CA SER A 173 7.55 17.98 -10.90
C SER A 173 8.14 18.39 -12.24
N ASP A 174 8.99 19.41 -12.26
CA ASP A 174 9.61 19.91 -13.49
C ASP A 174 10.68 18.93 -13.99
N PHE A 175 11.50 18.39 -13.09
CA PHE A 175 12.43 17.30 -13.40
C PHE A 175 11.69 16.11 -14.06
N LEU A 176 10.60 15.63 -13.47
CA LEU A 176 9.81 14.52 -14.02
C LEU A 176 9.13 14.85 -15.36
N LYS A 177 8.81 16.11 -15.64
CA LYS A 177 8.22 16.52 -16.94
C LYS A 177 9.25 16.47 -18.07
N ASP A 178 10.48 16.81 -17.75
CA ASP A 178 11.57 16.90 -18.72
C ASP A 178 12.24 15.54 -18.94
N LEU A 179 12.31 14.72 -17.90
CA LEU A 179 12.97 13.41 -17.89
C LEU A 179 12.60 12.48 -19.05
N PRO A 180 11.34 12.38 -19.55
CA PRO A 180 11.01 11.54 -20.70
C PRO A 180 11.84 11.83 -21.96
N HIS A 181 12.31 13.07 -22.14
CA HIS A 181 13.15 13.46 -23.28
C HIS A 181 14.60 12.99 -23.12
N TYR A 182 15.10 12.97 -21.89
CA TYR A 182 16.49 12.66 -21.58
C TYR A 182 16.71 11.19 -21.23
N ALA A 183 15.73 10.52 -20.62
CA ALA A 183 15.76 9.14 -20.17
C ALA A 183 14.61 8.34 -20.80
N PRO A 184 14.59 8.16 -22.14
CA PRO A 184 13.51 7.42 -22.80
C PRO A 184 13.46 5.95 -22.38
N ARG A 185 14.57 5.39 -21.86
CA ARG A 185 14.69 4.00 -21.41
C ARG A 185 14.21 3.76 -19.97
N LEU A 186 13.61 4.76 -19.33
CA LEU A 186 13.15 4.61 -17.96
C LEU A 186 12.03 3.56 -17.87
N THR A 187 12.31 2.44 -17.19
CA THR A 187 11.40 1.30 -17.07
C THR A 187 10.76 1.19 -15.69
N THR A 188 11.44 1.71 -14.66
CA THR A 188 11.00 1.57 -13.26
C THR A 188 10.91 2.93 -12.60
N VAL A 189 9.73 3.26 -12.07
CA VAL A 189 9.48 4.47 -11.31
C VAL A 189 8.81 4.11 -9.98
N ALA A 190 9.44 4.50 -8.88
CA ALA A 190 8.90 4.39 -7.53
C ALA A 190 8.75 5.77 -6.90
N LEU A 191 7.55 6.10 -6.44
CA LEU A 191 7.19 7.41 -5.90
C LEU A 191 6.64 7.23 -4.47
N GLY A 192 7.23 7.95 -3.52
CA GLY A 192 6.85 8.02 -2.11
C GLY A 192 7.53 6.97 -1.20
N PRO A 193 7.29 7.01 0.13
CA PRO A 193 6.36 7.89 0.86
C PRO A 193 6.67 9.38 0.75
N GLY A 194 5.65 10.23 0.69
CA GLY A 194 5.80 11.69 0.69
C GLY A 194 4.71 12.40 -0.09
N LEU A 195 4.45 13.68 0.19
CA LEU A 195 3.45 14.45 -0.56
C LEU A 195 4.09 14.93 -1.87
N LEU A 196 3.88 14.22 -2.98
CA LEU A 196 4.15 14.74 -4.32
C LEU A 196 2.94 15.51 -4.83
N SER A 197 3.21 16.51 -5.67
CA SER A 197 2.15 17.22 -6.37
C SER A 197 1.49 16.31 -7.41
N PHE A 198 0.21 16.53 -7.68
CA PHE A 198 -0.49 15.80 -8.75
C PHE A 198 0.19 15.97 -10.12
N GLY A 199 0.83 17.12 -10.36
CA GLY A 199 1.61 17.37 -11.57
C GLY A 199 2.83 16.46 -11.69
N ALA A 200 3.54 16.18 -10.58
CA ALA A 200 4.66 15.25 -10.55
C ALA A 200 4.21 13.81 -10.84
N LEU A 201 3.13 13.36 -10.21
CA LEU A 201 2.54 12.04 -10.45
C LEU A 201 2.14 11.87 -11.92
N ARG A 202 1.44 12.86 -12.48
CA ARG A 202 1.00 12.82 -13.88
C ARG A 202 2.17 12.86 -14.86
N ALA A 203 3.25 13.58 -14.53
CA ALA A 203 4.46 13.59 -15.33
C ALA A 203 5.11 12.19 -15.43
N SER A 204 5.00 11.36 -14.38
CA SER A 204 5.49 9.98 -14.41
C SER A 204 4.76 9.06 -15.39
N LEU A 205 3.58 9.45 -15.88
CA LEU A 205 2.84 8.66 -16.86
C LEU A 205 3.27 8.94 -18.32
N LYS A 206 4.23 9.86 -18.52
CA LYS A 206 4.76 10.18 -19.85
C LYS A 206 5.83 9.19 -20.34
N PHE A 207 6.31 8.30 -19.48
CA PHE A 207 7.32 7.30 -19.83
C PHE A 207 6.67 6.16 -20.61
N THR A 208 6.93 6.08 -21.92
CA THR A 208 6.30 5.11 -22.83
C THR A 208 6.77 3.67 -22.59
N HIS A 209 7.98 3.50 -22.07
CA HIS A 209 8.61 2.21 -21.77
C HIS A 209 8.48 1.83 -20.28
N LEU A 210 7.57 2.48 -19.55
CA LEU A 210 7.38 2.22 -18.13
C LEU A 210 6.77 0.83 -17.92
N LYS A 211 7.54 -0.05 -17.27
CA LYS A 211 7.15 -1.42 -16.93
C LYS A 211 6.71 -1.56 -15.49
N HIS A 212 7.32 -0.82 -14.59
CA HIS A 212 7.10 -0.94 -13.16
C HIS A 212 6.79 0.44 -12.58
N LEU A 213 5.56 0.61 -12.10
CA LEU A 213 5.12 1.82 -11.41
C LEU A 213 4.74 1.48 -9.98
N SER A 214 5.43 2.12 -9.03
CA SER A 214 5.12 2.03 -7.60
C SER A 214 4.78 3.41 -7.06
N ILE A 215 3.65 3.51 -6.36
CA ILE A 215 3.13 4.73 -5.77
C ILE A 215 2.80 4.40 -4.32
N ILE A 216 3.61 4.89 -3.38
CA ILE A 216 3.54 4.57 -1.96
C ILE A 216 3.27 5.86 -1.20
N ASP A 217 2.05 6.08 -0.74
CA ASP A 217 1.61 7.26 0.01
C ASP A 217 2.17 8.57 -0.59
N ALA A 218 2.18 8.62 -1.93
CA ALA A 218 2.94 9.59 -2.70
C ALA A 218 2.16 10.90 -2.92
N ALA A 219 0.92 11.01 -2.45
CA ALA A 219 0.10 12.19 -2.66
C ALA A 219 -0.94 12.39 -1.56
N ALA A 220 -1.45 13.62 -1.47
CA ALA A 220 -2.59 13.92 -0.60
C ALA A 220 -3.88 13.30 -1.15
N SER A 221 -4.02 13.21 -2.47
CA SER A 221 -5.20 12.63 -3.11
C SER A 221 -4.93 12.10 -4.51
N PHE A 222 -5.65 11.03 -4.88
CA PHE A 222 -5.79 10.54 -6.25
C PHE A 222 -7.24 10.66 -6.70
N ASP A 223 -7.44 10.81 -8.00
CA ASP A 223 -8.76 10.71 -8.61
C ASP A 223 -8.80 9.58 -9.64
N PHE A 224 -10.01 9.26 -10.08
CA PHE A 224 -10.23 8.24 -11.10
C PHE A 224 -9.54 8.56 -12.44
N SER A 225 -9.42 9.84 -12.81
CA SER A 225 -8.82 10.23 -14.09
C SER A 225 -7.35 9.82 -14.18
N PHE A 226 -6.62 9.94 -13.06
CA PHE A 226 -5.25 9.47 -12.96
C PHE A 226 -5.13 7.95 -13.14
N LEU A 227 -6.06 7.17 -12.58
CA LEU A 227 -6.07 5.71 -12.78
C LEU A 227 -6.34 5.34 -14.25
N GLN A 228 -7.21 6.09 -14.94
CA GLN A 228 -7.44 5.91 -16.37
C GLN A 228 -6.14 6.15 -17.17
N GLU A 229 -5.37 7.18 -16.81
CA GLU A 229 -4.09 7.48 -17.45
C GLU A 229 -3.04 6.39 -17.20
N ILE A 230 -2.96 5.82 -15.99
CA ILE A 230 -2.09 4.67 -15.71
C ILE A 230 -2.49 3.48 -16.59
N SER A 231 -3.79 3.25 -16.75
CA SER A 231 -4.30 2.07 -17.45
C SER A 231 -3.95 2.04 -18.94
N VAL A 232 -3.64 3.18 -19.56
CA VAL A 232 -3.28 3.22 -20.98
C VAL A 232 -1.78 3.07 -21.23
N LEU A 233 -0.98 2.86 -20.18
CA LEU A 233 0.46 2.61 -20.32
C LEU A 233 0.70 1.27 -21.04
N PRO A 234 1.39 1.27 -22.20
CA PRO A 234 1.42 0.11 -23.09
C PRO A 234 2.27 -1.04 -22.55
N GLU A 235 3.36 -0.72 -21.85
CA GLU A 235 4.35 -1.69 -21.35
C GLU A 235 4.23 -1.95 -19.84
N LEU A 236 3.19 -1.44 -19.17
CA LEU A 236 3.07 -1.57 -17.72
C LEU A 236 2.82 -3.02 -17.31
N GLU A 237 3.83 -3.66 -16.75
CA GLU A 237 3.84 -5.06 -16.30
C GLU A 237 3.51 -5.20 -14.81
N SER A 238 3.89 -4.21 -13.99
CA SER A 238 3.68 -4.19 -12.53
C SER A 238 3.18 -2.83 -12.05
N LEU A 239 2.04 -2.83 -11.34
CA LEU A 239 1.48 -1.66 -10.67
C LEU A 239 1.37 -1.92 -9.17
N ILE A 240 1.99 -1.06 -8.37
CA ILE A 240 1.91 -1.07 -6.91
C ILE A 240 1.34 0.27 -6.45
N VAL A 241 0.21 0.25 -5.78
CA VAL A 241 -0.42 1.45 -5.19
C VAL A 241 -0.64 1.20 -3.71
N GLU A 242 0.20 1.81 -2.88
CA GLU A 242 -0.06 1.94 -1.45
C GLU A 242 -0.61 3.31 -1.15
N ALA A 243 -1.89 3.37 -0.79
CA ALA A 243 -2.66 4.55 -0.52
C ALA A 243 -3.29 4.43 0.87
N ARG A 244 -2.44 4.28 1.90
CA ARG A 244 -2.86 4.09 3.30
C ARG A 244 -3.35 5.40 3.92
N SER A 245 -2.65 6.48 3.59
CA SER A 245 -2.89 7.83 4.08
C SER A 245 -3.61 8.73 3.06
N LEU A 246 -3.81 8.21 1.86
CA LEU A 246 -4.21 8.97 0.70
C LEU A 246 -5.73 9.04 0.56
N LYS A 247 -6.26 10.23 0.30
CA LYS A 247 -7.68 10.42 0.00
C LYS A 247 -7.98 10.09 -1.46
N TYR A 248 -8.76 9.06 -1.71
CA TYR A 248 -9.22 8.74 -3.06
C TYR A 248 -10.52 9.49 -3.40
N ASN A 249 -10.55 10.16 -4.55
CA ASN A 249 -11.73 10.79 -5.11
C ASN A 249 -12.30 9.87 -6.20
N PRO A 250 -13.36 9.09 -5.88
CA PRO A 250 -13.93 8.14 -6.82
C PRO A 250 -14.52 8.84 -8.04
N ARG A 251 -14.75 8.07 -9.10
CA ARG A 251 -15.45 8.54 -10.28
C ARG A 251 -16.77 9.20 -9.88
N ALA A 252 -17.00 10.44 -10.32
CA ALA A 252 -18.29 11.09 -10.14
C ALA A 252 -19.37 10.31 -10.90
N PRO A 253 -20.52 9.98 -10.30
CA PRO A 253 -21.64 9.40 -11.02
C PRO A 253 -21.99 10.33 -12.18
N SER A 254 -22.03 9.80 -13.40
CA SER A 254 -22.42 10.58 -14.58
C SER A 254 -23.89 11.01 -14.43
N GLY A 255 -24.10 12.21 -13.89
CA GLY A 255 -25.35 12.64 -13.26
C GLY A 255 -26.54 12.94 -14.17
N SER A 256 -26.75 12.24 -15.29
CA SER A 256 -27.86 12.61 -16.20
C SER A 256 -28.50 11.49 -17.02
N ALA A 257 -28.11 10.22 -16.88
CA ALA A 257 -28.78 9.12 -17.57
C ALA A 257 -29.74 8.42 -16.61
N ASP A 258 -31.01 8.37 -17.01
CA ASP A 258 -32.16 7.75 -16.36
C ASP A 258 -31.80 6.60 -15.40
N ARG A 259 -31.85 6.86 -14.08
CA ARG A 259 -31.41 5.96 -12.99
C ARG A 259 -32.12 4.59 -12.98
N ARG A 260 -33.19 4.41 -13.77
CA ARG A 260 -34.00 3.20 -13.81
C ARG A 260 -33.44 2.10 -14.73
N SER A 261 -32.35 2.34 -15.45
CA SER A 261 -31.88 1.45 -16.51
C SER A 261 -30.40 1.02 -16.39
N ALA A 262 -29.72 1.35 -15.29
CA ALA A 262 -28.34 0.90 -15.11
C ALA A 262 -28.34 -0.64 -15.03
N PRO A 263 -27.67 -1.35 -15.97
CA PRO A 263 -27.61 -2.81 -15.92
C PRO A 263 -26.94 -3.23 -14.61
N SER A 264 -27.41 -4.34 -14.04
CA SER A 264 -26.77 -4.90 -12.84
C SER A 264 -25.29 -5.16 -13.10
N LEU A 265 -24.50 -5.17 -12.04
CA LEU A 265 -23.07 -5.34 -12.11
C LEU A 265 -22.65 -6.56 -12.94
N SER A 266 -23.26 -7.70 -12.63
CA SER A 266 -23.04 -8.95 -13.35
C SER A 266 -23.38 -8.82 -14.84
N GLU A 267 -24.40 -8.02 -15.19
CA GLU A 267 -24.83 -7.82 -16.57
C GLU A 267 -23.89 -6.88 -17.34
N HIS A 268 -23.42 -5.79 -16.74
CA HIS A 268 -22.43 -4.91 -17.38
C HIS A 268 -21.14 -5.65 -17.71
N VAL A 269 -20.71 -6.48 -16.75
CA VAL A 269 -19.52 -7.30 -16.83
C VAL A 269 -19.67 -8.41 -17.87
N ARG A 270 -20.78 -9.17 -17.84
CA ARG A 270 -21.10 -10.20 -18.86
C ARG A 270 -21.17 -9.60 -20.25
N ARG A 271 -21.82 -8.44 -20.43
CA ARG A 271 -21.87 -7.75 -21.74
C ARG A 271 -20.48 -7.38 -22.27
N ARG A 272 -19.51 -7.08 -21.40
CA ARG A 272 -18.11 -6.81 -21.81
C ARG A 272 -17.30 -8.08 -22.09
N LEU A 273 -17.67 -9.22 -21.49
CA LEU A 273 -17.04 -10.52 -21.72
C LEU A 273 -17.53 -11.18 -23.01
N ASP A 274 -18.84 -11.11 -23.26
CA ASP A 274 -19.50 -11.80 -24.36
C ASP A 274 -19.28 -11.11 -25.71
N LEU A 275 -18.61 -9.96 -25.74
CA LEU A 275 -18.14 -9.36 -26.99
C LEU A 275 -17.03 -10.26 -27.55
N PRO A 276 -17.32 -11.05 -28.61
CA PRO A 276 -16.33 -11.96 -29.15
C PRO A 276 -15.13 -11.14 -29.59
N GLN A 277 -13.94 -11.50 -29.08
CA GLN A 277 -12.66 -11.10 -29.67
C GLN A 277 -12.50 -11.82 -31.01
N THR A 278 -13.45 -11.66 -31.92
CA THR A 278 -13.26 -12.08 -33.29
C THR A 278 -12.21 -11.17 -33.88
N ASP A 279 -10.99 -11.68 -33.94
CA ASP A 279 -9.83 -11.26 -34.72
C ASP A 279 -10.13 -11.22 -36.25
N ARG A 280 -11.41 -11.19 -36.62
CA ARG A 280 -11.87 -11.15 -38.01
C ARG A 280 -11.93 -9.70 -38.42
N GLY A 281 -11.00 -9.34 -39.31
CA GLY A 281 -10.87 -8.05 -39.98
C GLY A 281 -12.17 -7.54 -40.59
N LEU A 282 -13.01 -6.96 -39.74
CA LEU A 282 -13.98 -5.95 -40.14
C LEU A 282 -13.19 -4.65 -40.31
N GLU A 283 -12.66 -4.49 -41.52
CA GLU A 283 -12.34 -3.18 -42.06
C GLU A 283 -13.65 -2.37 -42.12
N SER A 284 -13.94 -1.55 -41.10
CA SER A 284 -14.93 -0.49 -41.25
C SER A 284 -14.56 0.74 -40.44
N THR A 285 -14.08 1.75 -41.17
CA THR A 285 -14.47 3.16 -41.09
C THR A 285 -14.54 3.80 -39.70
N ASP A 286 -13.48 4.54 -39.35
CA ASP A 286 -13.37 5.66 -38.40
C ASP A 286 -13.84 5.47 -36.95
N GLY A 287 -14.09 4.23 -36.52
CA GLY A 287 -14.35 3.92 -35.12
C GLY A 287 -13.11 4.13 -34.25
N ILE A 288 -13.14 5.15 -33.39
CA ILE A 288 -12.12 5.38 -32.36
C ILE A 288 -12.02 4.13 -31.48
N SER A 289 -11.03 3.29 -31.75
CA SER A 289 -10.73 2.13 -30.91
C SER A 289 -10.32 2.64 -29.53
N THR A 290 -11.19 2.45 -28.55
CA THR A 290 -10.86 2.77 -27.16
C THR A 290 -9.71 1.86 -26.73
N PRO A 291 -8.57 2.41 -26.25
CA PRO A 291 -7.42 1.61 -25.86
C PRO A 291 -7.84 0.60 -24.78
N ILE A 292 -7.39 -0.64 -24.94
CA ILE A 292 -7.62 -1.70 -23.95
C ILE A 292 -6.81 -1.35 -22.71
N PRO A 293 -7.45 -1.12 -21.55
CA PRO A 293 -6.73 -0.80 -20.34
C PRO A 293 -5.85 -1.97 -19.89
N PHE A 294 -4.69 -1.68 -19.32
CA PHE A 294 -3.78 -2.63 -18.68
C PHE A 294 -3.39 -3.82 -19.57
N ARG A 295 -3.08 -3.56 -20.84
CA ARG A 295 -2.76 -4.61 -21.83
C ARG A 295 -1.68 -5.59 -21.39
N SER A 296 -0.68 -5.10 -20.65
CA SER A 296 0.52 -5.87 -20.28
C SER A 296 0.62 -6.18 -18.79
N LEU A 297 -0.40 -5.83 -17.99
CA LEU A 297 -0.31 -5.88 -16.54
C LEU A 297 -0.34 -7.33 -16.04
N SER A 298 0.75 -7.74 -15.39
CA SER A 298 0.92 -9.08 -14.82
C SER A 298 0.89 -9.08 -13.29
N LYS A 299 1.28 -7.99 -12.65
CA LYS A 299 1.31 -7.84 -11.20
C LYS A 299 0.54 -6.59 -10.77
N LEU A 300 -0.39 -6.75 -9.84
CA LEU A 300 -1.20 -5.69 -9.27
C LEU A 300 -1.20 -5.79 -7.74
N VAL A 301 -0.66 -4.77 -7.08
CA VAL A 301 -0.66 -4.64 -5.62
C VAL A 301 -1.41 -3.36 -5.26
N ILE A 302 -2.48 -3.49 -4.48
CA ILE A 302 -3.29 -2.36 -4.04
C ILE A 302 -3.44 -2.43 -2.53
N VAL A 303 -2.97 -1.41 -1.83
CA VAL A 303 -3.18 -1.21 -0.39
C VAL A 303 -3.99 0.08 -0.25
N SER A 304 -5.31 0.01 -0.15
CA SER A 304 -6.17 1.21 -0.17
C SER A 304 -7.56 0.95 0.39
N GLU A 305 -8.39 1.99 0.42
CA GLU A 305 -9.81 1.91 0.69
C GLU A 305 -10.56 1.19 -0.44
N ILE A 306 -11.77 0.72 -0.14
CA ILE A 306 -12.62 -0.05 -1.07
C ILE A 306 -12.94 0.71 -2.37
N LEU A 307 -12.98 2.04 -2.32
CA LEU A 307 -13.35 2.88 -3.46
C LEU A 307 -12.32 2.80 -4.60
N LEU A 308 -11.02 2.84 -4.27
CA LEU A 308 -9.98 2.76 -5.29
C LEU A 308 -9.97 1.38 -5.96
N MET A 309 -10.12 0.32 -5.17
CA MET A 309 -10.23 -1.05 -5.69
C MET A 309 -11.46 -1.22 -6.58
N GLY A 310 -12.59 -0.64 -6.17
CA GLY A 310 -13.83 -0.64 -6.93
C GLY A 310 -13.67 -0.05 -8.31
N ASP A 311 -13.13 1.17 -8.40
CA ASP A 311 -12.95 1.84 -9.69
C ASP A 311 -11.96 1.11 -10.63
N LEU A 312 -10.89 0.53 -10.08
CA LEU A 312 -9.94 -0.29 -10.85
C LEU A 312 -10.62 -1.51 -11.47
N VAL A 313 -11.42 -2.21 -10.68
CA VAL A 313 -12.15 -3.39 -11.14
C VAL A 313 -13.23 -3.02 -12.13
N TYR A 314 -14.07 -2.04 -11.80
CA TYR A 314 -15.30 -1.76 -12.53
C TYR A 314 -15.15 -0.98 -13.81
N TYR A 315 -14.11 -0.18 -13.92
CA TYR A 315 -13.98 0.69 -15.08
C TYR A 315 -12.75 0.38 -15.89
N LEU A 316 -11.69 -0.09 -15.24
CA LEU A 316 -10.41 -0.35 -15.90
C LEU A 316 -10.20 -1.83 -16.20
N PHE A 317 -10.78 -2.76 -15.44
CA PHE A 317 -10.77 -4.19 -15.75
C PHE A 317 -9.38 -4.73 -16.14
N PRO A 318 -8.41 -4.77 -15.21
CA PRO A 318 -7.10 -5.31 -15.52
C PRO A 318 -7.21 -6.80 -15.90
N ARG A 319 -6.97 -7.13 -17.17
CA ARG A 319 -6.99 -8.51 -17.69
C ARG A 319 -5.59 -9.11 -17.63
N GLY A 320 -5.50 -10.41 -17.36
CA GLY A 320 -4.23 -11.14 -17.40
C GLY A 320 -3.30 -10.93 -16.21
N VAL A 321 -3.81 -10.33 -15.12
CA VAL A 321 -3.07 -10.19 -13.85
C VAL A 321 -2.83 -11.58 -13.26
N ARG A 322 -1.56 -11.95 -13.13
CA ARG A 322 -1.09 -13.21 -12.55
C ARG A 322 -0.90 -13.07 -11.05
N ASP A 323 -0.28 -11.99 -10.60
CA ASP A 323 0.00 -11.75 -9.19
C ASP A 323 -0.89 -10.61 -8.68
N LEU A 324 -1.84 -10.95 -7.81
CA LEU A 324 -2.78 -10.01 -7.23
C LEU A 324 -2.56 -9.89 -5.71
N ALA A 325 -2.36 -8.69 -5.21
CA ALA A 325 -2.35 -8.43 -3.77
C ALA A 325 -3.28 -7.26 -3.45
N LEU A 326 -4.24 -7.48 -2.55
CA LEU A 326 -5.26 -6.53 -2.13
C LEU A 326 -5.22 -6.39 -0.61
N THR A 327 -4.83 -5.24 -0.10
CA THR A 327 -4.91 -4.91 1.33
C THR A 327 -5.97 -3.85 1.53
N LEU A 328 -7.07 -4.21 2.18
CA LEU A 328 -8.13 -3.28 2.52
C LEU A 328 -7.65 -2.39 3.68
N VAL A 329 -7.46 -1.10 3.42
CA VAL A 329 -7.16 -0.10 4.44
C VAL A 329 -8.46 0.49 4.95
N ARG A 330 -8.64 0.46 6.27
CA ARG A 330 -9.80 1.04 6.96
C ARG A 330 -9.43 2.38 7.54
N VAL A 331 -10.10 3.42 7.04
CA VAL A 331 -9.96 4.79 7.52
C VAL A 331 -11.34 5.32 7.88
N GLY A 332 -11.77 5.08 9.13
CA GLY A 332 -13.02 5.61 9.67
C GLY A 332 -14.29 5.25 8.87
N LEU A 333 -15.28 6.15 8.91
CA LEU A 333 -16.54 5.99 8.19
C LEU A 333 -16.37 6.33 6.70
N LEU A 334 -16.16 5.33 5.85
CA LEU A 334 -16.24 5.50 4.39
C LEU A 334 -17.68 5.81 3.97
N SER A 335 -17.84 6.85 3.15
CA SER A 335 -19.11 7.14 2.48
C SER A 335 -19.14 6.40 1.15
N ILE A 336 -19.65 5.17 1.15
CA ILE A 336 -19.84 4.41 -0.10
C ILE A 336 -20.90 5.15 -0.94
N PRO A 337 -20.62 5.50 -2.21
CA PRO A 337 -21.60 6.14 -3.07
C PRO A 337 -22.88 5.28 -3.19
N PRO A 338 -24.08 5.85 -2.99
CA PRO A 338 -25.33 5.08 -3.00
C PRO A 338 -25.69 4.52 -4.38
N ASP A 339 -25.04 4.97 -5.44
CA ASP A 339 -25.16 4.44 -6.81
C ASP A 339 -24.25 3.23 -7.07
N TRP A 340 -23.33 2.93 -6.15
CA TRP A 340 -22.61 1.66 -6.12
C TRP A 340 -23.48 0.61 -5.46
N ASP A 341 -24.61 0.30 -6.09
CA ASP A 341 -25.42 -0.84 -5.69
C ASP A 341 -24.63 -2.10 -6.07
N TRP A 342 -23.79 -2.57 -5.14
CA TRP A 342 -22.90 -3.71 -5.29
C TRP A 342 -23.64 -5.02 -5.58
N GLY A 343 -24.97 -4.99 -5.66
CA GLY A 343 -25.77 -6.13 -6.01
C GLY A 343 -25.45 -7.29 -5.09
N CYS A 344 -25.60 -7.08 -3.78
CA CYS A 344 -26.04 -8.21 -2.97
C CYS A 344 -27.42 -8.55 -3.52
N ASP A 345 -27.47 -9.55 -4.39
CA ASP A 345 -28.71 -10.00 -5.01
C ASP A 345 -29.75 -10.14 -3.88
N PRO A 346 -30.85 -9.34 -3.88
CA PRO A 346 -31.83 -9.37 -2.80
C PRO A 346 -32.53 -10.74 -2.66
N TYR A 347 -32.20 -11.68 -3.56
CA TYR A 347 -32.64 -13.06 -3.57
C TYR A 347 -31.82 -14.03 -2.71
N ILE A 348 -30.68 -13.61 -2.12
CA ILE A 348 -30.11 -14.36 -0.97
C ILE A 348 -30.91 -13.95 0.28
N GLN A 349 -32.20 -14.31 0.30
CA GLN A 349 -32.92 -14.37 1.56
C GLN A 349 -32.34 -15.56 2.33
N GLU A 350 -31.68 -15.30 3.45
CA GLU A 350 -31.52 -16.31 4.50
C GLU A 350 -32.88 -17.01 4.67
N PRO A 351 -32.91 -18.36 4.77
CA PRO A 351 -34.15 -19.10 4.92
C PRO A 351 -34.92 -18.48 6.08
N THR A 352 -36.06 -17.86 5.78
CA THR A 352 -36.89 -17.21 6.78
C THR A 352 -37.23 -18.26 7.83
N VAL A 353 -36.55 -18.20 8.98
CA VAL A 353 -36.93 -18.97 10.16
C VAL A 353 -38.29 -18.42 10.54
N VAL A 354 -39.35 -19.11 10.11
CA VAL A 354 -40.73 -18.77 10.43
C VAL A 354 -40.82 -18.70 11.95
N PRO A 355 -41.01 -17.51 12.55
CA PRO A 355 -41.18 -17.46 13.99
C PRO A 355 -42.48 -18.18 14.32
N ALA A 356 -42.38 -19.19 15.19
CA ALA A 356 -43.54 -19.89 15.72
C ALA A 356 -44.53 -18.86 16.27
N SER A 357 -45.72 -18.86 15.69
CA SER A 357 -46.80 -17.94 16.02
C SER A 357 -47.28 -18.18 17.45
N PHE A 358 -47.06 -17.20 18.32
CA PHE A 358 -47.77 -17.11 19.59
C PHE A 358 -49.16 -16.48 19.37
N PRO A 359 -50.22 -16.97 20.02
CA PRO A 359 -51.57 -16.48 19.81
C PRO A 359 -51.75 -15.09 20.47
N THR A 360 -52.07 -14.10 19.65
CA THR A 360 -52.39 -12.74 20.07
C THR A 360 -53.77 -12.69 20.73
N ARG A 361 -53.79 -12.08 21.91
CA ARG A 361 -54.97 -11.78 22.72
C ARG A 361 -55.75 -10.64 22.08
N SER A 362 -57.00 -10.93 21.70
CA SER A 362 -57.97 -9.99 21.15
C SER A 362 -58.43 -8.94 22.16
N LYS A 363 -58.64 -7.70 21.70
CA LYS A 363 -59.55 -6.68 22.29
C LYS A 363 -59.71 -5.46 21.35
N PRO A 364 -60.74 -4.62 21.52
CA PRO A 364 -61.90 -4.70 20.65
C PRO A 364 -62.11 -3.46 19.76
N VAL A 365 -62.96 -3.72 18.77
CA VAL A 365 -63.64 -2.82 17.83
C VAL A 365 -64.18 -1.54 18.48
N GLY A 366 -63.91 -0.39 17.84
CA GLY A 366 -64.46 0.92 18.16
C GLY A 366 -64.54 1.82 16.93
N SER A 367 -65.74 1.85 16.36
CA SER A 367 -66.38 2.77 15.38
C SER A 367 -65.59 3.81 14.57
N SER A 368 -65.85 3.71 13.26
CA SER A 368 -65.89 4.73 12.21
C SER A 368 -66.33 6.15 12.59
N GLY A 369 -65.65 7.14 12.02
CA GLY A 369 -66.13 8.51 11.84
C GLY A 369 -65.38 9.21 10.69
N SER A 370 -66.08 9.46 9.59
CA SER A 370 -65.63 10.27 8.45
C SER A 370 -65.80 11.77 8.74
N LEU A 371 -64.91 12.63 8.23
CA LEU A 371 -65.22 13.78 7.35
C LEU A 371 -64.08 14.83 7.30
N SER A 372 -63.79 15.22 6.05
CA SER A 372 -63.54 16.57 5.51
C SER A 372 -62.45 17.48 6.09
N ASP A 373 -61.56 17.90 5.17
CA ASP A 373 -61.12 19.27 4.88
C ASP A 373 -61.07 20.30 6.01
N ARG A 374 -59.86 20.81 6.28
CA ARG A 374 -59.61 22.26 6.43
C ARG A 374 -58.12 22.60 6.37
N ASN A 375 -57.75 23.30 5.30
CA ASN A 375 -56.59 24.18 5.25
C ASN A 375 -56.67 25.22 6.38
N THR A 376 -55.61 25.35 7.16
CA THR A 376 -55.43 26.50 8.05
C THR A 376 -53.98 26.97 7.99
N GLU A 377 -53.79 28.18 7.45
CA GLU A 377 -52.53 28.94 7.47
C GLU A 377 -52.09 29.20 8.92
N ILE A 378 -50.84 28.86 9.24
CA ILE A 378 -50.20 29.26 10.50
C ILE A 378 -49.36 30.50 10.23
N LYS A 379 -49.81 31.65 10.76
CA LYS A 379 -49.04 32.89 10.85
C LYS A 379 -48.06 32.79 12.02
N ILE A 380 -46.78 33.01 11.74
CA ILE A 380 -45.70 33.15 12.72
C ILE A 380 -45.65 34.62 13.19
N PRO A 381 -45.70 34.93 14.50
CA PRO A 381 -45.40 36.28 14.98
C PRO A 381 -43.88 36.44 15.18
N VAL A 382 -43.31 37.42 14.47
CA VAL A 382 -41.94 37.90 14.68
C VAL A 382 -41.95 38.85 15.88
N ALA A 383 -41.37 38.42 17.01
CA ALA A 383 -41.10 39.27 18.16
C ALA A 383 -39.65 39.79 18.08
N VAL A 384 -39.51 41.09 17.84
CA VAL A 384 -38.24 41.82 17.88
C VAL A 384 -37.89 42.10 19.35
N CYS A 385 -36.86 41.43 19.88
CA CYS A 385 -36.23 41.80 21.15
C CYS A 385 -34.93 42.55 20.86
N SER A 386 -34.85 43.76 21.39
CA SER A 386 -33.71 44.67 21.28
C SER A 386 -32.66 44.36 22.36
N GLU A 387 -31.40 44.28 21.95
CA GLU A 387 -30.23 44.11 22.82
C GLU A 387 -29.91 45.40 23.61
N PRO A 388 -29.45 45.31 24.88
CA PRO A 388 -28.82 46.44 25.54
C PRO A 388 -27.31 46.49 25.22
N ARG A 389 -26.91 47.61 24.61
CA ARG A 389 -25.52 48.02 24.38
C ARG A 389 -24.71 48.03 25.68
N ARG A 390 -23.71 47.14 25.78
CA ARG A 390 -22.61 47.23 26.77
C ARG A 390 -21.51 48.15 26.24
N THR A 391 -21.36 49.31 26.87
CA THR A 391 -20.19 50.19 26.68
C THR A 391 -19.00 49.66 27.48
N LYS A 392 -17.90 49.36 26.77
CA LYS A 392 -16.60 49.01 27.36
C LYS A 392 -15.92 50.29 27.88
N LYS A 393 -15.75 50.41 29.19
CA LYS A 393 -14.77 51.32 29.80
C LYS A 393 -13.55 50.51 30.23
N LYS A 394 -12.44 50.68 29.49
CA LYS A 394 -11.09 50.32 29.94
C LYS A 394 -10.74 51.24 31.11
N LYS A 395 -10.44 50.68 32.27
CA LYS A 395 -9.69 51.37 33.33
C LYS A 395 -8.50 50.48 33.71
N GLN A 396 -7.34 51.06 33.49
CA GLN A 396 -6.02 50.63 33.88
C GLN A 396 -5.75 51.22 35.28
N LEU A 397 -5.35 50.41 36.26
CA LEU A 397 -4.42 50.85 37.32
C LEU A 397 -3.94 49.69 38.19
N ASP A 398 -2.75 49.90 38.72
CA ASP A 398 -1.85 49.05 39.48
C ASP A 398 -2.24 48.69 40.92
N SER A 399 -1.51 47.68 41.41
CA SER A 399 -0.92 47.53 42.75
C SER A 399 -1.82 47.28 43.98
N THR A 400 -1.49 46.18 44.65
CA THR A 400 -1.42 45.98 46.12
C THR A 400 -2.40 46.73 47.02
N HIS A 401 -3.36 46.00 47.60
CA HIS A 401 -3.48 45.93 49.07
C HIS A 401 -4.33 44.74 49.53
N SER A 402 -3.93 44.25 50.70
CA SER A 402 -4.57 43.28 51.57
C SER A 402 -6.02 43.64 51.91
N THR A 403 -6.69 42.67 52.55
CA THR A 403 -7.71 42.82 53.61
C THR A 403 -9.12 42.31 53.24
N THR A 404 -9.42 41.11 53.76
CA THR A 404 -10.71 40.66 54.29
C THR A 404 -11.97 40.94 53.49
N VAL A 405 -12.45 39.95 52.74
CA VAL A 405 -13.89 39.74 52.50
C VAL A 405 -14.18 38.24 52.47
N TYR A 406 -14.08 37.59 53.63
CA TYR A 406 -14.60 36.23 53.87
C TYR A 406 -15.43 36.31 55.15
N SER A 407 -16.59 36.98 55.09
CA SER A 407 -17.50 37.11 56.25
C SER A 407 -18.98 37.25 55.90
N ASP A 408 -19.35 37.58 54.65
CA ASP A 408 -20.76 37.85 54.33
C ASP A 408 -21.51 36.67 53.68
N TYR A 409 -20.86 35.51 53.53
CA TYR A 409 -21.51 34.31 52.96
C TYR A 409 -22.26 33.46 54.00
N TYR A 410 -22.25 33.82 55.29
CA TYR A 410 -22.94 33.07 56.36
C TYR A 410 -24.21 33.75 56.92
N ALA A 411 -24.62 34.92 56.41
CA ALA A 411 -25.77 35.67 56.94
C ALA A 411 -27.12 35.38 56.24
N CYS A 412 -27.33 34.17 55.72
CA CYS A 412 -28.63 33.72 55.23
C CYS A 412 -28.96 32.30 55.73
N GLN A 413 -28.77 32.04 57.03
CA GLN A 413 -29.09 30.75 57.66
C GLN A 413 -30.52 30.66 58.23
N THR A 414 -31.36 31.69 58.10
CA THR A 414 -32.72 31.70 58.66
C THR A 414 -33.84 31.96 57.65
N CYS A 415 -33.53 32.07 56.35
CA CYS A 415 -34.56 32.19 55.32
C CYS A 415 -34.94 30.80 54.80
N SER A 416 -35.93 30.16 55.44
CA SER A 416 -36.43 28.84 55.03
C SER A 416 -36.86 28.78 53.55
N GLY A 417 -37.27 29.91 52.97
CA GLY A 417 -37.64 30.00 51.55
C GLY A 417 -36.47 30.01 50.55
N CYS A 418 -35.25 30.41 50.96
CA CYS A 418 -34.09 30.41 50.05
C CYS A 418 -33.48 29.02 49.86
N CYS A 419 -33.56 28.15 50.88
CA CYS A 419 -33.05 26.78 50.82
C CYS A 419 -33.84 25.88 49.85
N GLU A 420 -35.17 26.04 49.80
CA GLU A 420 -36.02 25.26 48.89
C GLU A 420 -35.77 25.61 47.42
N HIS A 421 -35.60 26.90 47.10
CA HIS A 421 -35.28 27.32 45.74
C HIS A 421 -33.89 26.83 45.30
N SER A 422 -32.90 26.88 46.20
CA SER A 422 -31.55 26.36 45.93
C SER A 422 -31.54 24.84 45.72
N ALA A 423 -32.28 24.08 46.53
CA ALA A 423 -32.38 22.63 46.40
C ALA A 423 -33.07 22.22 45.08
N LYS A 424 -34.13 22.94 44.70
CA LYS A 424 -34.81 22.72 43.42
C LYS A 424 -33.89 22.99 42.23
N LEU A 425 -33.12 24.07 42.27
CA LEU A 425 -32.21 24.45 41.19
C LEU A 425 -31.03 23.47 41.07
N GLU A 426 -30.55 22.92 42.18
CA GLU A 426 -29.51 21.88 42.16
C GLU A 426 -30.06 20.54 41.62
N GLN A 427 -31.29 20.17 41.98
CA GLN A 427 -31.96 19.00 41.41
C GLN A 427 -32.14 19.13 39.88
N GLU A 428 -32.59 20.29 39.40
CA GLU A 428 -32.72 20.57 37.96
C GLU A 428 -31.36 20.50 37.24
N ARG A 429 -30.27 20.92 37.90
CA ARG A 429 -28.90 20.79 37.35
C ARG A 429 -28.44 19.34 37.25
N ILE A 430 -28.71 18.53 38.28
CA ILE A 430 -28.36 17.10 38.29
C ILE A 430 -29.14 16.37 37.18
N GLU A 431 -30.44 16.63 37.06
CA GLU A 431 -31.28 16.04 36.01
C GLU A 431 -30.85 16.46 34.61
N ALA A 432 -30.53 17.74 34.42
CA ALA A 432 -30.01 18.24 33.14
C ALA A 432 -28.65 17.62 32.78
N LYS A 433 -27.77 17.41 33.78
CA LYS A 433 -26.47 16.74 33.60
C LYS A 433 -26.68 15.27 33.21
N ALA A 434 -27.50 14.53 33.96
CA ALA A 434 -27.82 13.14 33.67
C ALA A 434 -28.46 12.96 32.27
N LYS A 435 -29.34 13.89 31.88
CA LYS A 435 -29.94 13.88 30.53
C LYS A 435 -28.92 14.15 29.42
N ARG A 436 -27.93 15.01 29.66
CA ARG A 436 -26.84 15.27 28.70
C ARG A 436 -25.93 14.05 28.58
N GLU A 437 -25.56 13.43 29.69
CA GLU A 437 -24.75 12.20 29.72
C GLU A 437 -25.49 11.05 29.02
N ALA A 438 -26.78 10.84 29.30
CA ALA A 438 -27.58 9.82 28.62
C ALA A 438 -27.68 10.06 27.10
N LEU A 439 -27.88 11.30 26.67
CA LEU A 439 -27.92 11.66 25.25
C LEU A 439 -26.55 11.49 24.57
N GLU A 440 -25.46 11.72 25.28
CA GLU A 440 -24.11 11.50 24.78
C GLU A 440 -23.81 10.01 24.61
N VAL A 441 -24.20 9.18 25.59
CA VAL A 441 -24.14 7.72 25.49
C VAL A 441 -24.99 7.22 24.31
N GLU A 442 -26.22 7.69 24.16
CA GLU A 442 -27.08 7.31 23.02
C GLU A 442 -26.45 7.69 21.67
N ARG A 443 -25.85 8.87 21.56
CA ARG A 443 -25.14 9.28 20.35
C ARG A 443 -23.88 8.45 20.09
N ALA A 444 -23.17 8.05 21.13
CA ALA A 444 -22.00 7.17 21.01
C ALA A 444 -22.42 5.77 20.55
N GLU A 445 -23.50 5.22 21.10
CA GLU A 445 -24.12 3.95 20.68
C GLU A 445 -24.53 4.01 19.20
N GLN A 446 -25.24 5.08 18.78
CA GLN A 446 -25.65 5.26 17.40
C GLN A 446 -24.47 5.41 16.44
N ARG A 447 -23.38 6.08 16.86
CA ARG A 447 -22.14 6.16 16.06
C ARG A 447 -21.51 4.78 15.89
N ARG A 448 -21.37 4.04 16.99
CA ARG A 448 -20.86 2.66 16.99
C ARG A 448 -21.68 1.75 16.09
N GLN A 449 -23.01 1.84 16.15
CA GLN A 449 -23.89 1.04 15.29
C GLN A 449 -23.70 1.37 13.81
N ARG A 450 -23.61 2.66 13.45
CA ARG A 450 -23.31 3.07 12.06
C ARG A 450 -21.93 2.63 11.60
N GLU A 451 -20.94 2.62 12.48
CA GLU A 451 -19.60 2.12 12.20
C GLU A 451 -19.62 0.61 11.91
N ILE A 452 -20.34 -0.19 12.71
CA ILE A 452 -20.54 -1.63 12.49
C ILE A 452 -21.25 -1.89 11.16
N GLU A 453 -22.34 -1.17 10.87
CA GLU A 453 -23.08 -1.29 9.62
C GLU A 453 -22.20 -0.94 8.41
N ASN A 454 -21.44 0.15 8.51
CA ASN A 454 -20.50 0.54 7.46
C ASN A 454 -19.39 -0.49 7.26
N LEU A 455 -18.89 -1.09 8.35
CA LEU A 455 -17.89 -2.15 8.29
C LEU A 455 -18.41 -3.39 7.58
N GLY A 456 -19.65 -3.77 7.88
CA GLY A 456 -20.36 -4.86 7.21
C GLY A 456 -20.49 -4.60 5.71
N MET A 457 -20.90 -3.38 5.33
CA MET A 457 -21.01 -2.98 3.92
C MET A 457 -19.65 -3.03 3.21
N GLN A 458 -18.60 -2.42 3.76
CA GLN A 458 -17.26 -2.43 3.16
C GLN A 458 -16.74 -3.85 2.97
N THR A 459 -16.96 -4.72 3.96
CA THR A 459 -16.51 -6.11 3.93
C THR A 459 -17.24 -6.91 2.86
N SER A 460 -18.56 -6.72 2.75
CA SER A 460 -19.37 -7.33 1.68
C SER A 460 -18.94 -6.84 0.30
N SER A 461 -18.76 -5.53 0.11
CA SER A 461 -18.27 -4.95 -1.14
C SER A 461 -16.88 -5.47 -1.50
N PHE A 462 -15.99 -5.62 -0.52
CA PHE A 462 -14.66 -6.18 -0.74
C PHE A 462 -14.73 -7.63 -1.22
N ALA A 463 -15.58 -8.46 -0.63
CA ALA A 463 -15.80 -9.82 -1.11
C ALA A 463 -16.32 -9.88 -2.54
N SER A 464 -17.28 -9.02 -2.90
CA SER A 464 -17.74 -8.90 -4.29
C SER A 464 -16.60 -8.53 -5.23
N LEU A 465 -15.70 -7.62 -4.84
CA LEU A 465 -14.52 -7.29 -5.66
C LEU A 465 -13.57 -8.47 -5.82
N VAL A 466 -13.30 -9.21 -4.76
CA VAL A 466 -12.44 -10.41 -4.83
C VAL A 466 -13.04 -11.42 -5.80
N GLN A 467 -14.34 -11.69 -5.71
CA GLN A 467 -15.04 -12.61 -6.61
C GLN A 467 -14.92 -12.17 -8.07
N ILE A 468 -15.08 -10.88 -8.34
CA ILE A 468 -14.89 -10.31 -9.67
C ILE A 468 -13.43 -10.54 -10.11
N PHE A 469 -12.43 -10.18 -9.31
CA PHE A 469 -11.03 -10.44 -9.66
C PHE A 469 -10.74 -11.91 -9.99
N LEU A 470 -11.30 -12.85 -9.24
CA LEU A 470 -11.15 -14.28 -9.50
C LEU A 470 -11.70 -14.69 -10.86
N GLU A 471 -12.88 -14.16 -11.23
CA GLU A 471 -13.53 -14.44 -12.50
C GLU A 471 -12.73 -13.87 -13.69
N PHE A 472 -12.19 -12.65 -13.57
CA PHE A 472 -11.55 -11.92 -14.67
C PHE A 472 -10.05 -12.14 -14.81
N ALA A 473 -9.31 -11.99 -13.71
CA ALA A 473 -7.86 -12.02 -13.75
C ALA A 473 -7.34 -13.46 -13.80
N LYS A 474 -8.06 -14.41 -13.18
CA LYS A 474 -7.61 -15.78 -12.95
C LYS A 474 -6.18 -15.79 -12.38
N PRO A 475 -5.97 -15.12 -11.24
CA PRO A 475 -4.64 -14.92 -10.70
C PRO A 475 -4.01 -16.26 -10.30
N THR A 476 -2.69 -16.30 -10.35
CA THR A 476 -1.84 -17.37 -9.83
C THR A 476 -1.44 -17.15 -8.38
N ALA A 477 -1.44 -15.91 -7.90
CA ALA A 477 -1.17 -15.59 -6.50
C ALA A 477 -2.16 -14.52 -6.01
N ILE A 478 -2.74 -14.75 -4.83
CA ILE A 478 -3.61 -13.80 -4.13
C ILE A 478 -3.07 -13.56 -2.73
N SER A 479 -2.85 -12.30 -2.39
CA SER A 479 -2.62 -11.88 -1.00
C SER A 479 -3.70 -10.88 -0.58
N ILE A 480 -4.46 -11.23 0.45
CA ILE A 480 -5.49 -10.40 1.06
C ILE A 480 -5.05 -10.04 2.47
N ALA A 481 -5.07 -8.75 2.78
CA ALA A 481 -4.84 -8.28 4.13
C ALA A 481 -5.87 -7.20 4.51
N ASN A 482 -6.00 -6.95 5.80
CA ASN A 482 -6.84 -5.88 6.32
C ASN A 482 -6.03 -5.02 7.30
N PHE A 483 -5.94 -3.73 7.01
CA PHE A 483 -5.14 -2.81 7.79
C PHE A 483 -6.03 -1.78 8.47
N ASP A 484 -6.06 -1.80 9.80
CA ASP A 484 -6.80 -0.82 10.59
C ASP A 484 -5.87 0.30 11.07
N THR A 485 -6.09 1.51 10.53
CA THR A 485 -5.31 2.69 10.90
C THR A 485 -5.58 3.17 12.34
N THR A 486 -6.74 2.82 12.91
CA THR A 486 -7.16 3.32 14.24
C THR A 486 -6.44 2.63 15.39
N LEU A 487 -6.06 1.37 15.22
CA LEU A 487 -5.29 0.60 16.21
C LEU A 487 -3.90 1.18 16.44
N ALA A 488 -3.30 1.84 15.45
CA ALA A 488 -1.96 2.42 15.56
C ALA A 488 -1.90 3.67 16.44
N ALA A 489 -3.04 4.31 16.74
CA ALA A 489 -3.08 5.62 17.40
C ALA A 489 -3.59 5.60 18.86
N SER A 490 -4.08 4.45 19.37
CA SER A 490 -4.71 4.38 20.70
C SER A 490 -3.96 3.47 21.66
N ASP A 491 -3.05 4.08 22.41
CA ASP A 491 -2.45 3.47 23.59
C ASP A 491 -3.50 3.44 24.74
N THR A 492 -3.83 2.24 25.23
CA THR A 492 -4.20 1.90 26.63
C THR A 492 -5.61 1.52 27.11
N SER A 493 -6.71 1.41 26.33
CA SER A 493 -7.92 0.78 26.92
C SER A 493 -8.91 0.12 25.95
N SER A 494 -8.53 -1.06 25.43
CA SER A 494 -9.32 -2.30 25.46
C SER A 494 -10.85 -2.21 25.33
N ASN A 495 -11.34 -1.68 24.21
CA ASN A 495 -12.58 -2.18 23.60
C ASN A 495 -12.22 -2.51 22.15
N TYR A 496 -11.48 -3.61 21.98
CA TYR A 496 -11.08 -4.10 20.67
C TYR A 496 -12.33 -4.44 19.87
N PHE A 497 -12.60 -3.68 18.83
CA PHE A 497 -13.39 -4.20 17.72
C PHE A 497 -12.63 -5.43 17.21
N GLY A 498 -13.27 -6.60 17.24
CA GLY A 498 -12.68 -7.81 16.70
C GLY A 498 -12.31 -7.63 15.23
N PHE A 499 -11.39 -8.46 14.73
CA PHE A 499 -11.10 -8.48 13.30
C PHE A 499 -12.41 -8.71 12.52
N PRO A 500 -12.59 -8.04 11.36
CA PRO A 500 -13.74 -8.28 10.52
C PRO A 500 -13.78 -9.72 10.03
N GLU A 501 -14.98 -10.25 9.92
CA GLU A 501 -15.20 -11.54 9.31
C GLU A 501 -15.05 -11.43 7.79
N PHE A 502 -14.11 -12.16 7.22
CA PHE A 502 -13.97 -12.26 5.78
C PHE A 502 -15.09 -13.15 5.21
N PRO A 503 -15.83 -12.72 4.18
CA PRO A 503 -17.00 -13.45 3.71
C PRO A 503 -16.68 -14.86 3.21
N SER A 504 -17.42 -15.84 3.72
CA SER A 504 -17.21 -17.27 3.45
C SER A 504 -17.35 -17.62 1.96
N SER A 505 -18.27 -16.98 1.24
CA SER A 505 -18.47 -17.18 -0.20
C SER A 505 -17.23 -16.79 -1.01
N ALA A 506 -16.69 -15.59 -0.79
CA ALA A 506 -15.47 -15.14 -1.46
C ALA A 506 -14.27 -16.02 -1.11
N PHE A 507 -14.19 -16.50 0.14
CA PHE A 507 -13.15 -17.45 0.53
C PHE A 507 -13.27 -18.77 -0.22
N GLN A 508 -14.48 -19.33 -0.31
CA GLN A 508 -14.75 -20.54 -1.06
C GLN A 508 -14.39 -20.38 -2.54
N ASP A 509 -14.77 -19.26 -3.16
CA ASP A 509 -14.43 -18.98 -4.55
C ASP A 509 -12.91 -18.91 -4.79
N MET A 510 -12.14 -18.34 -3.85
CA MET A 510 -10.68 -18.34 -3.92
C MET A 510 -10.11 -19.76 -3.85
N LEU A 511 -10.62 -20.59 -2.92
CA LEU A 511 -10.19 -21.97 -2.75
C LEU A 511 -10.48 -22.86 -3.97
N LEU A 512 -11.55 -22.55 -4.69
CA LEU A 512 -11.98 -23.25 -5.90
C LEU A 512 -11.33 -22.70 -7.18
N CYS A 513 -10.54 -21.63 -7.08
CA CYS A 513 -9.91 -21.02 -8.24
C CYS A 513 -8.84 -21.95 -8.85
N PRO A 514 -9.00 -22.43 -10.10
CA PRO A 514 -8.14 -23.47 -10.67
C PRO A 514 -6.74 -22.97 -11.05
N THR A 515 -6.53 -21.65 -11.14
CA THR A 515 -5.23 -21.05 -11.46
C THR A 515 -4.42 -20.70 -10.21
N LEU A 516 -5.05 -20.71 -9.04
CA LEU A 516 -4.47 -20.15 -7.83
C LEU A 516 -3.40 -21.08 -7.25
N SER A 517 -2.16 -20.62 -7.26
CA SER A 517 -0.99 -21.31 -6.72
C SER A 517 -0.61 -20.81 -5.31
N GLN A 518 -0.98 -19.58 -4.94
CA GLN A 518 -0.68 -19.01 -3.63
C GLN A 518 -1.89 -18.23 -3.11
N LEU A 519 -2.30 -18.50 -1.87
CA LEU A 519 -3.34 -17.75 -1.17
C LEU A 519 -2.80 -17.32 0.20
N VAL A 520 -2.79 -16.03 0.47
CA VAL A 520 -2.39 -15.46 1.76
C VAL A 520 -3.51 -14.58 2.28
N ILE A 521 -4.04 -14.85 3.46
CA ILE A 521 -5.05 -14.03 4.13
C ILE A 521 -4.50 -13.62 5.50
N LYS A 522 -4.38 -12.31 5.76
CA LYS A 522 -3.86 -11.74 7.01
C LYS A 522 -4.84 -10.75 7.62
N ASP A 523 -4.88 -10.66 8.95
CA ASP A 523 -5.66 -9.66 9.69
C ASP A 523 -7.18 -9.70 9.43
N TRP A 524 -7.69 -10.87 9.06
CA TRP A 524 -9.12 -11.17 8.87
C TRP A 524 -9.56 -12.26 9.86
N ALA A 525 -10.79 -12.17 10.35
CA ALA A 525 -11.44 -13.29 11.01
C ALA A 525 -12.06 -14.22 9.97
N LEU A 526 -11.99 -15.53 10.22
CA LEU A 526 -12.67 -16.54 9.42
C LEU A 526 -13.47 -17.41 10.38
N SER A 527 -14.79 -17.26 10.40
CA SER A 527 -15.68 -17.98 11.33
C SER A 527 -16.02 -19.40 10.86
N SER A 528 -15.90 -19.65 9.56
CA SER A 528 -16.51 -20.80 8.88
C SER A 528 -15.50 -21.61 8.05
N ILE A 529 -14.24 -21.66 8.47
CA ILE A 529 -13.17 -22.30 7.70
C ILE A 529 -13.51 -23.78 7.44
N ASP A 530 -13.89 -24.50 8.49
CA ASP A 530 -14.22 -25.93 8.42
C ASP A 530 -15.35 -26.23 7.43
N SER A 531 -16.48 -25.52 7.52
CA SER A 531 -17.61 -25.73 6.61
C SER A 531 -17.24 -25.45 5.15
N ASN A 532 -16.39 -24.46 4.90
CA ASN A 532 -16.00 -24.10 3.53
C ASN A 532 -15.18 -25.21 2.84
N PHE A 533 -14.26 -25.84 3.57
CA PHE A 533 -13.48 -26.96 3.03
C PHE A 533 -14.30 -28.25 2.96
N LEU A 534 -15.09 -28.56 3.99
CA LEU A 534 -15.85 -29.80 4.06
C LEU A 534 -16.98 -29.85 3.01
N ASN A 535 -17.66 -28.72 2.76
CA ASN A 535 -18.74 -28.65 1.78
C ASN A 535 -18.25 -28.67 0.31
N SER A 536 -16.95 -28.46 0.07
CA SER A 536 -16.38 -28.39 -1.29
C SER A 536 -16.11 -29.78 -1.92
N THR A 537 -16.33 -30.86 -1.17
CA THR A 537 -15.96 -32.25 -1.52
C THR A 537 -16.74 -32.88 -2.69
N SER A 538 -17.80 -32.24 -3.20
CA SER A 538 -18.68 -32.83 -4.22
C SER A 538 -18.24 -32.61 -5.68
N SER A 539 -17.21 -31.80 -5.91
CA SER A 539 -16.83 -31.34 -7.25
C SER A 539 -15.51 -31.98 -7.69
N SER A 540 -15.59 -32.90 -8.66
CA SER A 540 -14.54 -33.27 -9.65
C SER A 540 -13.10 -32.96 -9.24
N MET A 541 -12.31 -34.00 -8.95
CA MET A 541 -10.89 -34.00 -8.53
C MET A 541 -9.90 -33.31 -9.50
N SER A 542 -10.12 -32.05 -9.85
CA SER A 542 -9.13 -31.22 -10.48
C SER A 542 -8.13 -30.85 -9.39
N THR A 543 -6.89 -31.32 -9.54
CA THR A 543 -5.81 -31.02 -8.62
C THR A 543 -5.44 -29.55 -8.77
N SER A 544 -5.80 -28.75 -7.77
CA SER A 544 -5.46 -27.34 -7.73
C SER A 544 -3.92 -27.16 -7.72
N PRO A 545 -3.37 -26.15 -8.42
CA PRO A 545 -1.93 -25.87 -8.44
C PRO A 545 -1.45 -25.18 -7.15
N MET A 546 -2.28 -25.09 -6.10
CA MET A 546 -1.96 -24.44 -4.85
C MET A 546 -0.71 -25.05 -4.18
N ARG A 547 0.27 -24.20 -3.91
CA ARG A 547 1.56 -24.49 -3.25
C ARG A 547 1.69 -23.81 -1.91
N LEU A 548 1.07 -22.65 -1.71
CA LEU A 548 1.11 -21.87 -0.47
C LEU A 548 -0.31 -21.49 -0.06
N LEU A 549 -0.69 -21.84 1.17
CA LEU A 549 -1.98 -21.48 1.77
C LEU A 549 -1.74 -20.93 3.16
N TYR A 550 -1.81 -19.60 3.31
CA TYR A 550 -1.68 -18.94 4.60
C TYR A 550 -3.02 -18.36 5.05
N LEU A 551 -3.51 -18.89 6.16
CA LEU A 551 -4.72 -18.45 6.83
C LEU A 551 -4.35 -17.61 8.08
N PRO A 552 -5.28 -16.77 8.55
CA PRO A 552 -5.09 -15.98 9.76
C PRO A 552 -4.87 -16.86 10.99
N ILE A 553 -3.83 -16.55 11.76
CA ILE A 553 -3.45 -17.34 12.94
C ILE A 553 -4.06 -16.77 14.22
N ASP A 554 -4.42 -15.49 14.22
CA ASP A 554 -4.83 -14.73 15.40
C ASP A 554 -6.03 -15.35 16.13
N GLY A 555 -5.74 -16.16 17.14
CA GLY A 555 -6.70 -17.02 17.86
C GLY A 555 -7.75 -16.28 18.68
N LYS A 556 -7.78 -14.94 18.64
CA LYS A 556 -8.85 -14.14 19.27
C LYS A 556 -10.10 -14.07 18.42
N SER A 557 -10.00 -14.29 17.11
CA SER A 557 -11.12 -14.09 16.19
C SER A 557 -11.31 -15.20 15.15
N SER A 558 -10.30 -16.05 14.90
CA SER A 558 -10.46 -17.18 13.97
C SER A 558 -10.92 -18.44 14.69
N THR A 559 -11.83 -19.20 14.05
CA THR A 559 -12.29 -20.50 14.58
C THR A 559 -11.30 -21.63 14.33
N GLY A 560 -10.12 -21.32 13.75
CA GLY A 560 -9.12 -22.31 13.40
C GLY A 560 -9.59 -23.37 12.40
N ILE A 561 -8.72 -24.34 12.15
CA ILE A 561 -9.01 -25.54 11.37
C ILE A 561 -8.97 -26.75 12.29
N THR A 562 -9.95 -27.62 12.12
CA THR A 562 -9.94 -28.93 12.78
C THR A 562 -9.09 -29.94 11.99
N LEU A 563 -8.72 -31.05 12.62
CA LEU A 563 -7.96 -32.12 11.95
C LEU A 563 -8.69 -32.69 10.71
N PRO A 564 -10.03 -32.91 10.72
CA PRO A 564 -10.76 -33.31 9.51
C PRO A 564 -10.64 -32.30 8.36
N THR A 565 -10.69 -31.00 8.67
CA THR A 565 -10.46 -29.93 7.68
C THR A 565 -9.04 -29.98 7.14
N LEU A 566 -8.05 -30.24 7.99
CA LEU A 566 -6.66 -30.40 7.56
C LEU A 566 -6.48 -31.58 6.59
N ARG A 567 -7.20 -32.69 6.82
CA ARG A 567 -7.26 -33.81 5.86
C ARG A 567 -7.94 -33.40 4.55
N ALA A 568 -9.04 -32.67 4.63
CA ALA A 568 -9.70 -32.15 3.44
C ALA A 568 -8.73 -31.26 2.63
N ILE A 569 -8.01 -30.34 3.27
CA ILE A 569 -6.97 -29.52 2.63
C ILE A 569 -5.92 -30.41 1.95
N ALA A 570 -5.39 -31.42 2.66
CA ALA A 570 -4.40 -32.32 2.11
C ALA A 570 -4.89 -33.05 0.86
N HIS A 571 -6.17 -33.40 0.83
CA HIS A 571 -6.79 -34.09 -0.30
C HIS A 571 -7.01 -33.16 -1.51
N HIS A 572 -7.48 -31.93 -1.29
CA HIS A 572 -7.76 -30.97 -2.35
C HIS A 572 -6.49 -30.36 -2.95
N TYR A 573 -5.42 -30.23 -2.15
CA TYR A 573 -4.19 -29.55 -2.53
C TYR A 573 -2.95 -30.45 -2.36
N PRO A 574 -2.84 -31.56 -3.12
CA PRO A 574 -1.74 -32.52 -2.96
C PRO A 574 -0.33 -31.92 -3.18
N ASN A 575 -0.25 -30.80 -3.90
CA ASN A 575 0.98 -30.08 -4.22
C ASN A 575 1.30 -28.95 -3.21
N LEU A 576 0.53 -28.82 -2.13
CA LEU A 576 0.72 -27.79 -1.12
C LEU A 576 2.05 -28.03 -0.38
N LEU A 577 2.93 -27.02 -0.42
CA LEU A 577 4.27 -27.05 0.18
C LEU A 577 4.29 -26.37 1.55
N GLU A 578 3.53 -25.29 1.69
CA GLU A 578 3.47 -24.52 2.92
C GLU A 578 2.02 -24.22 3.32
N LEU A 579 1.72 -24.51 4.58
CA LEU A 579 0.42 -24.26 5.18
C LEU A 579 0.62 -23.44 6.46
N GLN A 580 -0.05 -22.29 6.54
CA GLN A 580 -0.13 -21.52 7.76
C GLN A 580 -1.59 -21.49 8.24
N SER A 581 -1.87 -21.89 9.48
CA SER A 581 -3.23 -21.84 10.03
C SER A 581 -3.26 -21.93 11.55
N HIS A 582 -4.37 -21.53 12.16
CA HIS A 582 -4.68 -21.81 13.56
C HIS A 582 -5.25 -23.23 13.67
N ILE A 583 -4.58 -24.18 14.32
CA ILE A 583 -5.07 -25.57 14.44
C ILE A 583 -5.77 -25.75 15.78
N LEU A 584 -7.03 -26.19 15.73
CA LEU A 584 -7.77 -26.55 16.94
C LEU A 584 -7.41 -27.98 17.38
N PRO A 585 -6.91 -28.19 18.61
CA PRO A 585 -6.80 -29.52 19.19
C PRO A 585 -8.23 -30.01 19.48
N SER A 586 -8.77 -30.81 18.57
CA SER A 586 -10.01 -31.54 18.78
C SER A 586 -9.75 -33.01 18.54
N VAL A 587 -9.63 -33.76 19.64
CA VAL A 587 -9.53 -35.22 19.61
C VAL A 587 -10.92 -35.78 19.75
N GLU A 588 -11.71 -35.64 18.69
CA GLU A 588 -12.69 -36.68 18.46
C GLU A 588 -11.91 -37.98 18.18
N PRO A 589 -12.27 -39.12 18.80
CA PRO A 589 -11.61 -40.40 18.59
C PRO A 589 -11.85 -40.85 17.15
N PHE A 590 -11.05 -40.30 16.22
CA PHE A 590 -11.03 -40.71 14.84
C PHE A 590 -10.37 -42.08 14.79
N ALA A 591 -11.20 -43.11 14.65
CA ALA A 591 -10.74 -44.40 14.16
C ALA A 591 -10.15 -44.15 12.77
N PHE A 592 -8.82 -44.13 12.68
CA PHE A 592 -8.14 -44.06 11.40
C PHE A 592 -8.51 -45.32 10.63
N ASP A 593 -9.28 -45.15 9.56
CA ASP A 593 -9.32 -46.16 8.51
C ASP A 593 -7.97 -46.11 7.79
N MET A 594 -6.98 -46.82 8.37
CA MET A 594 -5.62 -46.91 7.87
C MET A 594 -5.54 -47.55 6.48
N ASP A 595 -6.64 -48.10 5.98
CA ASP A 595 -6.75 -48.70 4.65
C ASP A 595 -6.94 -47.64 3.54
N GLU A 596 -7.25 -46.38 3.89
CA GLU A 596 -7.21 -45.28 2.92
C GLU A 596 -5.76 -44.97 2.54
N THR A 597 -5.43 -45.28 1.28
CA THR A 597 -4.14 -45.11 0.61
C THR A 597 -3.34 -43.92 1.14
N THR A 598 -2.14 -44.17 1.64
CA THR A 598 -1.21 -43.12 2.08
C THR A 598 -1.11 -42.02 1.03
N VAL A 599 -1.67 -40.86 1.35
CA VAL A 599 -1.63 -39.68 0.48
C VAL A 599 -0.19 -39.24 0.37
N LYS A 600 0.37 -39.30 -0.85
CA LYS A 600 1.68 -38.71 -1.13
C LYS A 600 1.50 -37.20 -1.18
N HIS A 601 1.63 -36.55 -0.02
CA HIS A 601 1.49 -35.11 0.10
C HIS A 601 2.86 -34.40 0.12
N GLY A 602 2.94 -33.25 -0.54
CA GLY A 602 4.17 -32.44 -0.67
C GLY A 602 4.42 -31.42 0.45
N LEU A 603 3.71 -31.48 1.58
CA LEU A 603 3.79 -30.41 2.58
C LEU A 603 5.14 -30.48 3.29
N GLU A 604 5.88 -29.38 3.29
CA GLU A 604 7.21 -29.29 3.90
C GLU A 604 7.22 -28.42 5.16
N VAL A 605 6.43 -27.35 5.17
CA VAL A 605 6.35 -26.39 6.29
C VAL A 605 4.91 -26.24 6.74
N LEU A 606 4.71 -26.40 8.05
CA LEU A 606 3.44 -26.15 8.72
C LEU A 606 3.63 -25.06 9.78
N SER A 607 3.11 -23.86 9.52
CA SER A 607 3.18 -22.73 10.45
C SER A 607 1.88 -22.64 11.24
N VAL A 608 1.96 -22.88 12.55
CA VAL A 608 0.80 -23.09 13.41
C VAL A 608 0.66 -21.97 14.45
N GLY A 609 -0.58 -21.57 14.68
CA GLY A 609 -0.98 -21.05 15.99
C GLY A 609 -2.08 -21.92 16.57
N GLY A 610 -2.31 -21.75 17.87
CA GLY A 610 -3.18 -22.64 18.63
C GLY A 610 -2.85 -22.57 20.12
N GLY A 611 -3.83 -22.90 20.95
CA GLY A 611 -3.56 -23.14 22.37
C GLY A 611 -2.76 -24.43 22.58
N SER A 612 -2.11 -24.54 23.75
CA SER A 612 -1.39 -25.71 24.22
C SER A 612 -2.28 -26.97 24.18
N PRO A 613 -1.99 -27.94 23.28
CA PRO A 613 -2.66 -29.24 23.31
C PRO A 613 -2.26 -29.99 24.59
N SER A 614 -3.16 -30.81 25.12
CA SER A 614 -2.83 -31.71 26.22
C SER A 614 -1.83 -32.80 25.80
N SER A 615 -1.24 -33.51 26.77
CA SER A 615 -0.21 -34.52 26.47
C SER A 615 -0.71 -35.66 25.57
N GLU A 616 -1.97 -36.07 25.74
CA GLU A 616 -2.59 -37.12 24.90
C GLU A 616 -2.90 -36.59 23.49
N GLU A 617 -3.29 -35.33 23.38
CA GLU A 617 -3.56 -34.67 22.10
C GLU A 617 -2.27 -34.47 21.30
N LYS A 618 -1.14 -34.14 21.95
CA LYS A 618 0.18 -34.01 21.28
C LYS A 618 0.55 -35.27 20.50
N LEU A 619 0.38 -36.45 21.10
CA LEU A 619 0.68 -37.72 20.43
C LEU A 619 -0.28 -38.00 19.28
N SER A 620 -1.57 -37.72 19.49
CA SER A 620 -2.62 -37.91 18.48
C SER A 620 -2.41 -37.01 17.28
N ILE A 621 -2.15 -35.71 17.52
CA ILE A 621 -1.84 -34.71 16.49
C ILE A 621 -0.55 -35.10 15.74
N ALA A 622 0.52 -35.47 16.44
CA ALA A 622 1.76 -35.88 15.79
C ALA A 622 1.58 -37.09 14.86
N THR A 623 0.82 -38.10 15.31
CA THR A 623 0.51 -39.29 14.50
C THR A 623 -0.34 -38.90 13.28
N TYR A 624 -1.33 -38.02 13.47
CA TYR A 624 -2.19 -37.52 12.41
C TYR A 624 -1.41 -36.72 11.35
N LEU A 625 -0.56 -35.79 11.78
CA LEU A 625 0.26 -34.97 10.90
C LEU A 625 1.27 -35.82 10.11
N TRP A 626 1.91 -36.80 10.75
CA TRP A 626 2.80 -37.72 10.08
C TRP A 626 2.08 -38.53 8.98
N PHE A 627 0.87 -39.01 9.27
CA PHE A 627 0.09 -39.79 8.32
C PHE A 627 -0.31 -38.97 7.10
N LEU A 628 -0.80 -37.74 7.31
CA LEU A 628 -1.20 -36.84 6.23
C LEU A 628 -0.02 -36.27 5.44
N PHE A 629 1.06 -35.92 6.13
CA PHE A 629 2.18 -35.15 5.59
C PHE A 629 3.51 -35.88 5.83
N PRO A 630 3.77 -36.99 5.12
CA PRO A 630 4.99 -37.76 5.30
C PRO A 630 6.27 -36.94 5.00
N SER A 631 6.14 -35.90 4.18
CA SER A 631 7.23 -35.01 3.76
C SER A 631 7.48 -33.81 4.70
N LEU A 632 6.73 -33.69 5.81
CA LEU A 632 6.78 -32.52 6.69
C LEU A 632 8.18 -32.38 7.34
N LYS A 633 8.86 -31.26 7.08
CA LYS A 633 10.24 -30.97 7.56
C LYS A 633 10.21 -30.08 8.80
N CYS A 634 9.35 -29.06 8.77
CA CYS A 634 9.30 -27.99 9.75
C CYS A 634 7.88 -27.78 10.30
N ILE A 635 7.77 -27.58 11.62
CA ILE A 635 6.58 -26.99 12.24
C ILE A 635 7.05 -25.68 12.87
N GLU A 636 6.53 -24.56 12.38
CA GLU A 636 6.88 -23.22 12.86
C GLU A 636 5.77 -22.71 13.76
N THR A 637 6.14 -21.98 14.82
CA THR A 637 5.19 -21.33 15.72
C THR A 637 5.37 -19.83 15.70
N HIS A 638 4.25 -19.12 15.85
CA HIS A 638 4.24 -17.65 15.88
C HIS A 638 4.30 -17.13 17.31
N ASP A 639 4.71 -15.87 17.47
CA ASP A 639 4.78 -15.21 18.76
C ASP A 639 3.42 -15.21 19.46
N GLY A 640 3.42 -15.51 20.77
CA GLY A 640 2.21 -15.59 21.58
C GLY A 640 1.51 -16.95 21.60
N TYR A 641 2.06 -17.96 20.93
CA TYR A 641 1.58 -19.35 20.97
C TYR A 641 2.58 -20.28 21.66
N ASP A 642 2.11 -21.45 22.09
CA ASP A 642 2.86 -22.42 22.89
C ASP A 642 3.96 -23.13 22.08
N LYS A 643 5.05 -22.40 21.79
CA LYS A 643 6.20 -22.85 21.00
C LYS A 643 6.78 -24.19 21.46
N GLU A 644 6.95 -24.37 22.77
CA GLU A 644 7.54 -25.59 23.35
C GLU A 644 6.72 -26.85 23.01
N ASP A 645 5.39 -26.73 22.99
CA ASP A 645 4.49 -27.85 22.74
C ASP A 645 4.48 -28.28 21.28
N TRP A 646 4.50 -27.32 20.37
CA TRP A 646 4.59 -27.60 18.94
C TRP A 646 5.98 -28.08 18.53
N GLU A 647 7.05 -27.60 19.17
CA GLU A 647 8.39 -28.19 19.03
C GLU A 647 8.42 -29.66 19.49
N TYR A 648 7.69 -29.99 20.56
CA TYR A 648 7.55 -31.38 21.01
C TYR A 648 6.75 -32.22 20.00
N ILE A 649 5.63 -31.72 19.47
CA ILE A 649 4.88 -32.37 18.39
C ILE A 649 5.78 -32.62 17.16
N GLN A 650 6.60 -31.66 16.77
CA GLN A 650 7.54 -31.82 15.65
C GLN A 650 8.54 -32.95 15.90
N LYS A 651 9.08 -33.05 17.12
CA LYS A 651 9.98 -34.17 17.50
C LYS A 651 9.27 -35.51 17.38
N LEU A 652 8.02 -35.61 17.81
CA LEU A 652 7.21 -36.83 17.67
C LEU A 652 6.95 -37.17 16.20
N VAL A 653 6.59 -36.20 15.36
CA VAL A 653 6.42 -36.41 13.90
C VAL A 653 7.71 -36.98 13.29
N ARG A 654 8.88 -36.39 13.62
CA ARG A 654 10.18 -36.87 13.13
C ARG A 654 10.49 -38.30 13.59
N MET A 655 10.15 -38.64 14.83
CA MET A 655 10.31 -40.02 15.32
C MET A 655 9.48 -41.00 14.48
N CYS A 656 8.21 -40.68 14.19
CA CYS A 656 7.36 -41.48 13.32
C CYS A 656 7.91 -41.61 11.89
N GLN A 657 8.49 -40.54 11.33
CA GLN A 657 9.13 -40.56 10.00
C GLN A 657 10.35 -41.50 9.97
N VAL A 658 11.19 -41.49 11.00
CA VAL A 658 12.39 -42.34 11.08
C VAL A 658 12.03 -43.82 11.14
N VAL A 659 11.02 -44.19 11.94
CA VAL A 659 10.58 -45.59 12.06
C VAL A 659 10.12 -46.13 10.70
N ARG A 660 9.37 -45.34 9.93
CA ARG A 660 8.85 -45.74 8.61
C ARG A 660 9.95 -45.96 7.56
N VAL A 661 11.05 -45.21 7.62
CA VAL A 661 12.16 -45.35 6.65
C VAL A 661 13.01 -46.59 6.93
N ALA A 662 12.94 -47.12 8.15
CA ALA A 662 13.65 -48.33 8.54
C ALA A 662 12.94 -49.63 8.13
N ASP A 663 11.63 -49.57 7.89
CA ASP A 663 10.80 -50.63 7.32
C ASP A 663 10.81 -50.58 5.78
#